data_AF-A0A9P8UAU2-F1
#
_entry.id   AF-A0A9P8UAU2-F1
#
_cell.length_a   1.000
_cell.length_b   1.000
_cell.length_c   1.000
_cell.angle_alpha   90.00
_cell.angle_beta   90.00
_cell.angle_gamma   90.00
#
_symmetry.space_group_name_H-M   'P 1'
#
loop_
_entity.id
_entity.type
_entity.pdbx_description
1 polymer ?
#
loop_
_entity_poly.entity_id
_entity_poly.type
_entity_poly.pdbx_seq_one_letter_code
_entity_poly.pdbx_strand_id
1 'polypeptide(L)'
;MDRSATFGTWKRYKLGQAQFTKWLKQTSDRIKGATSAGEPQKPPNSASNHGTAQLEAMVKIVVDKANPKDIPPSSIRILRDVVSLRKKSARFFGKVASRSEDDKLKKSNSSHEHMIKVLEKALVQLEAAGSKVTGKTSQPDSDGQVSMDDINNMFEFLKVEETQNAEDVQSEESEPEKHTKSSSKKKFGKSKGKKQKQKQKPKKEPKTQLTEPMSVDSNWVDEFKWMDDDGDDDEFDYYMLIYCFFEDFNSIRDYVVDKWCDYYFYQSVPIEVLGVITNAACEIFHEMESELFKTARALNLPARMVEYQFMMNTLFIQYGLNHVDYSNDKIMSEEDLQQKIHREADWLGFMTYTRLENILTNVPPGKVPMYPAGTLEPPVYGILDADGVAEFTNTIIFEMLPDFCLLKALKVNRQAPSVIGAQDEVTLDFEGALRARSYPSAMVLGLQLYVDIRYVLEGDTVKVFDQMQDTARQNEAALTRVYEHVQPSRLKREMWGRIAEMNCVMLEDFMEQDKIRRWKERGITDEKVEKHSLLKRHPIWSGLLSLRCRLVSNDLGHRIVSSSTAVLAAAFAYEAARLVARDFLPSWPSMDGFIKYYGQDCVLLQGNLSGNMSAADLLKRFAEYDLTNTKIASLVGFDKPSKTQAAFYERYGVDTERSRQDMRYLQDIIKEKYSVNATILPPHLSNKPLAVINHNERDATEKTAEVAKSGTLDTSLKTAERFFEPQRVSPIRLLEVLGGATIDILDNQLSVNYLQLYEESIVLLEAISEKFPEITENCGLPQVEDSTYVDKLGKVLVGLATSMGHNPHDGQAEQLVDGIKEFLVGLSDSDTPNLQISSEYETQY
;
A
#
# COMPACT_ATOMS: atom_id res chain seq x y z
N MET A 1 2.45 -17.43 -12.42
CA MET A 1 2.36 -17.23 -10.96
C MET A 1 3.54 -16.36 -10.57
N ASP A 2 3.39 -15.05 -10.72
CA ASP A 2 4.36 -14.09 -10.21
C ASP A 2 3.53 -13.05 -9.45
N ARG A 3 3.68 -13.01 -8.13
CA ARG A 3 2.80 -12.27 -7.20
C ARG A 3 3.55 -11.16 -6.47
N SER A 4 4.74 -10.81 -6.92
CA SER A 4 5.53 -9.74 -6.30
C SER A 4 4.92 -8.38 -6.64
N ALA A 5 4.64 -7.57 -5.63
CA ALA A 5 4.10 -6.22 -5.79
C ALA A 5 5.19 -5.16 -6.00
N THR A 6 6.47 -5.52 -5.87
CA THR A 6 7.60 -4.58 -5.87
C THR A 6 8.68 -4.99 -6.88
N PHE A 7 9.34 -4.01 -7.49
CA PHE A 7 10.54 -4.22 -8.31
C PHE A 7 11.77 -3.60 -7.64
N GLY A 8 12.58 -4.45 -7.00
CA GLY A 8 13.87 -4.05 -6.46
C GLY A 8 14.83 -3.56 -7.54
N THR A 9 15.84 -2.77 -7.15
CA THR A 9 16.84 -2.15 -8.02
C THR A 9 17.54 -3.16 -8.92
N TRP A 10 17.85 -4.37 -8.42
CA TRP A 10 18.44 -5.44 -9.24
C TRP A 10 17.56 -5.86 -10.43
N LYS A 11 16.27 -6.11 -10.18
CA LYS A 11 15.33 -6.51 -11.24
C LYS A 11 15.12 -5.38 -12.23
N ARG A 12 14.99 -4.13 -11.74
CA ARG A 12 14.91 -2.94 -12.61
C ARG A 12 16.14 -2.81 -13.49
N TYR A 13 17.32 -3.05 -12.93
CA TYR A 13 18.58 -3.06 -13.67
C TYR A 13 18.63 -4.14 -14.75
N LYS A 14 18.37 -5.41 -14.41
CA LYS A 14 18.37 -6.51 -15.40
C LYS A 14 17.29 -6.31 -16.47
N LEU A 15 16.12 -5.81 -16.10
CA LEU A 15 15.05 -5.45 -17.03
C LEU A 15 15.48 -4.31 -17.96
N GLY A 16 16.06 -3.23 -17.41
CA GLY A 16 16.57 -2.10 -18.19
C GLY A 16 17.66 -2.53 -19.17
N GLN A 17 18.58 -3.39 -18.73
CA GLN A 17 19.60 -3.99 -19.60
C GLN A 17 18.95 -4.80 -20.73
N ALA A 18 17.97 -5.65 -20.44
CA ALA A 18 17.26 -6.44 -21.46
C ALA A 18 16.46 -5.57 -22.44
N GLN A 19 15.73 -4.58 -21.93
CA GLN A 19 14.94 -3.64 -22.73
C GLN A 19 15.81 -2.80 -23.66
N PHE A 20 16.90 -2.24 -23.15
CA PHE A 20 17.84 -1.47 -23.96
C PHE A 20 18.45 -2.34 -25.06
N THR A 21 18.91 -3.55 -24.72
CA THR A 21 19.46 -4.51 -25.69
C THR A 21 18.44 -4.84 -26.78
N LYS A 22 17.20 -5.14 -26.38
CA LYS A 22 16.11 -5.48 -27.28
C LYS A 22 15.77 -4.33 -28.23
N TRP A 23 15.62 -3.12 -27.69
CA TRP A 23 15.37 -1.92 -28.48
C TRP A 23 16.51 -1.66 -29.47
N LEU A 24 17.75 -1.71 -29.01
CA LEU A 24 18.93 -1.43 -29.82
C LEU A 24 19.01 -2.41 -31.00
N LYS A 25 18.77 -3.70 -30.75
CA LYS A 25 18.74 -4.73 -31.79
C LYS A 25 17.62 -4.49 -32.80
N GLN A 26 16.38 -4.37 -32.31
CA GLN A 26 15.20 -4.17 -33.17
C GLN A 26 15.37 -2.93 -34.07
N THR A 27 15.90 -1.86 -33.51
CA THR A 27 16.14 -0.60 -34.24
C THR A 27 17.27 -0.77 -35.25
N SER A 28 18.40 -1.37 -34.87
CA SER A 28 19.50 -1.68 -35.78
C SER A 28 19.05 -2.59 -36.94
N ASP A 29 18.30 -3.65 -36.66
CA ASP A 29 17.87 -4.62 -37.67
C ASP A 29 16.81 -4.02 -38.60
N ARG A 30 15.88 -3.20 -38.09
CA ARG A 30 14.93 -2.43 -38.90
C ARG A 30 15.66 -1.50 -39.87
N ILE A 31 16.68 -0.80 -39.40
CA ILE A 31 17.50 0.11 -40.21
C ILE A 31 18.31 -0.64 -41.27
N LYS A 32 18.86 -1.81 -40.93
CA LYS A 32 19.55 -2.69 -41.88
C LYS A 32 18.59 -3.22 -42.95
N GLY A 33 17.43 -3.74 -42.53
CA GLY A 33 16.41 -4.28 -43.42
C GLY A 33 15.83 -3.24 -44.38
N ALA A 34 15.71 -1.98 -43.94
CA ALA A 34 15.29 -0.86 -44.78
C ALA A 34 16.37 -0.46 -45.83
N THR A 35 17.63 -0.87 -45.66
CA THR A 35 18.73 -0.53 -46.58
C THR A 35 19.25 -1.70 -47.42
N SER A 36 18.70 -2.92 -47.29
CA SER A 36 19.19 -4.11 -47.99
C SER A 36 18.13 -4.77 -48.89
N ALA A 37 17.89 -4.17 -50.06
CA ALA A 37 17.68 -4.92 -51.29
C ALA A 37 19.04 -5.06 -51.99
N GLY A 38 19.91 -5.94 -51.48
CA GLY A 38 21.26 -6.14 -52.02
C GLY A 38 22.15 -7.05 -51.16
N GLU A 39 22.35 -8.26 -51.65
CA GLU A 39 23.32 -9.34 -51.33
C GLU A 39 23.76 -9.67 -49.89
N PRO A 40 23.76 -10.96 -49.51
CA PRO A 40 24.20 -11.43 -48.19
C PRO A 40 25.74 -11.54 -48.11
N GLN A 41 26.38 -10.71 -47.27
CA GLN A 41 27.76 -10.96 -46.84
C GLN A 41 27.79 -11.83 -45.57
N LYS A 42 28.51 -12.95 -45.65
CA LYS A 42 28.86 -13.84 -44.53
C LYS A 42 29.69 -13.08 -43.48
N PRO A 43 29.44 -13.25 -42.17
CA PRO A 43 30.31 -12.70 -41.14
C PRO A 43 31.64 -13.47 -41.06
N PRO A 44 32.78 -12.80 -40.83
CA PRO A 44 34.06 -13.45 -40.62
C PRO A 44 34.17 -14.04 -39.21
N ASN A 45 34.67 -15.28 -39.13
CA ASN A 45 35.05 -15.96 -37.89
C ASN A 45 36.31 -15.31 -37.29
N SER A 46 36.20 -14.71 -36.11
CA SER A 46 37.32 -14.55 -35.17
C SER A 46 36.81 -14.50 -33.73
N ALA A 47 37.24 -15.47 -32.93
CA ALA A 47 36.88 -15.67 -31.53
C ALA A 47 37.48 -14.61 -30.59
N SER A 48 36.84 -14.44 -29.42
CA SER A 48 37.05 -13.48 -28.32
C SER A 48 36.54 -12.05 -28.57
N ASN A 49 35.62 -11.56 -27.73
CA ASN A 49 34.94 -10.24 -27.75
C ASN A 49 33.61 -10.13 -28.54
N HIS A 50 32.80 -11.19 -28.65
CA HIS A 50 31.58 -11.14 -29.47
C HIS A 50 30.48 -10.19 -28.93
N GLY A 51 30.28 -10.05 -27.61
CA GLY A 51 29.19 -9.23 -27.06
C GLY A 51 29.38 -7.71 -27.20
N THR A 52 30.51 -7.17 -26.75
CA THR A 52 30.78 -5.71 -26.73
C THR A 52 30.96 -5.12 -28.13
N ALA A 53 31.67 -5.82 -29.01
CA ALA A 53 31.89 -5.39 -30.40
C ALA A 53 30.57 -5.37 -31.19
N GLN A 54 29.67 -6.32 -30.92
CA GLN A 54 28.35 -6.36 -31.54
C GLN A 54 27.47 -5.20 -31.06
N LEU A 55 27.52 -4.85 -29.76
CA LEU A 55 26.83 -3.70 -29.20
C LEU A 55 27.30 -2.39 -29.85
N GLU A 56 28.62 -2.15 -29.89
CA GLU A 56 29.17 -0.94 -30.51
C GLU A 56 28.78 -0.84 -32.00
N ALA A 57 28.77 -1.96 -32.72
CA ALA A 57 28.33 -1.99 -34.11
C ALA A 57 26.85 -1.59 -34.25
N MET A 58 25.97 -2.12 -33.39
CA MET A 58 24.54 -1.78 -33.41
C MET A 58 24.30 -0.31 -33.05
N VAL A 59 24.98 0.22 -32.02
CA VAL A 59 24.89 1.64 -31.63
C VAL A 59 25.32 2.52 -32.79
N LYS A 60 26.46 2.19 -33.44
CA LYS A 60 26.94 2.93 -34.60
C LYS A 60 25.92 2.92 -35.75
N ILE A 61 25.30 1.77 -36.04
CA ILE A 61 24.26 1.68 -37.07
C ILE A 61 23.05 2.56 -36.75
N VAL A 62 22.60 2.57 -35.50
CA VAL A 62 21.49 3.43 -35.06
C VAL A 62 21.89 4.91 -35.14
N VAL A 63 23.06 5.29 -34.64
CA VAL A 63 23.52 6.68 -34.64
C VAL A 63 23.76 7.22 -36.06
N ASP A 64 24.29 6.39 -36.96
CA ASP A 64 24.64 6.80 -38.33
C ASP A 64 23.42 6.85 -39.27
N LYS A 65 22.40 6.02 -39.04
CA LYS A 65 21.32 5.80 -40.00
C LYS A 65 19.89 5.94 -39.46
N ALA A 66 19.68 6.01 -38.14
CA ALA A 66 18.35 6.22 -37.59
C ALA A 66 17.90 7.66 -37.75
N ASN A 67 16.60 7.88 -37.99
CA ASN A 67 16.06 9.22 -37.82
C ASN A 67 16.02 9.54 -36.33
N PRO A 68 16.13 10.81 -35.91
CA PRO A 68 16.11 11.12 -34.49
C PRO A 68 14.79 10.76 -33.77
N LYS A 69 13.67 10.62 -34.51
CA LYS A 69 12.40 10.09 -33.98
C LYS A 69 12.47 8.59 -33.64
N ASP A 70 13.41 7.85 -34.22
CA ASP A 70 13.65 6.43 -33.96
C ASP A 70 14.52 6.18 -32.72
N ILE A 71 14.97 7.25 -32.03
CA ILE A 71 15.73 7.18 -30.78
C ILE A 71 14.87 7.72 -29.64
N PRO A 72 14.10 6.85 -28.96
CA PRO A 72 13.27 7.28 -27.83
C PRO A 72 14.14 7.83 -26.69
N PRO A 73 13.77 8.98 -26.09
CA PRO A 73 14.42 9.49 -24.89
C PRO A 73 14.42 8.47 -23.73
N SER A 74 13.41 7.61 -23.66
CA SER A 74 13.30 6.52 -22.69
C SER A 74 14.46 5.52 -22.80
N SER A 75 14.88 5.14 -24.01
CA SER A 75 16.01 4.22 -24.22
C SER A 75 17.34 4.82 -23.75
N ILE A 76 17.53 6.13 -23.94
CA ILE A 76 18.71 6.86 -23.45
C ILE A 76 18.72 6.92 -21.92
N ARG A 77 17.57 7.21 -21.29
CA ARG A 77 17.44 7.23 -19.82
C ARG A 77 17.69 5.84 -19.21
N ILE A 78 17.11 4.78 -19.78
CA ILE A 78 17.37 3.39 -19.35
C ILE A 78 18.86 3.05 -19.42
N LEU A 79 19.53 3.43 -20.52
CA LEU A 79 20.97 3.21 -20.65
C LEU A 79 21.77 4.00 -19.60
N ARG A 80 21.36 5.24 -19.32
CA ARG A 80 21.99 6.07 -18.28
C ARG A 80 21.89 5.42 -16.90
N ASP A 81 20.75 4.83 -16.57
CA ASP A 81 20.53 4.14 -15.30
C ASP A 81 21.39 2.88 -15.20
N VAL A 82 21.43 2.08 -16.26
CA VAL A 82 22.28 0.87 -16.36
C VAL A 82 23.76 1.24 -16.21
N VAL A 83 24.21 2.32 -16.86
CA VAL A 83 25.58 2.85 -16.75
C VAL A 83 25.86 3.34 -15.34
N SER A 84 24.96 4.14 -14.76
CA SER A 84 25.11 4.70 -13.41
C SER A 84 25.28 3.59 -12.37
N LEU A 85 24.41 2.57 -12.40
CA LEU A 85 24.46 1.47 -11.45
C LEU A 85 25.72 0.61 -11.64
N ARG A 86 26.11 0.31 -12.89
CA ARG A 86 27.39 -0.38 -13.18
C ARG A 86 28.60 0.42 -12.75
N LYS A 87 28.58 1.75 -12.85
CA LYS A 87 29.66 2.62 -12.36
C LYS A 87 29.75 2.61 -10.84
N LYS A 88 28.60 2.68 -10.16
CA LYS A 88 28.55 2.55 -8.69
C LYS A 88 29.17 1.21 -8.26
N SER A 89 28.82 0.10 -8.90
CA SER A 89 29.38 -1.22 -8.57
C SER A 89 30.83 -1.44 -9.03
N ALA A 90 31.27 -0.86 -10.15
CA ALA A 90 32.64 -1.08 -10.65
C ALA A 90 33.69 -0.20 -9.99
N ARG A 91 33.32 0.99 -9.49
CA ARG A 91 34.20 1.78 -8.60
C ARG A 91 34.70 0.95 -7.41
N PHE A 92 33.89 -0.02 -7.00
CA PHE A 92 34.18 -0.95 -5.93
C PHE A 92 35.12 -2.10 -6.38
N PHE A 93 34.84 -2.79 -7.49
CA PHE A 93 35.71 -3.89 -7.97
C PHE A 93 37.09 -3.43 -8.43
N GLY A 94 37.20 -2.22 -8.99
CA GLY A 94 38.47 -1.67 -9.46
C GLY A 94 39.56 -1.62 -8.39
N LYS A 95 39.18 -1.30 -7.15
CA LYS A 95 40.10 -1.20 -6.01
C LYS A 95 40.49 -2.57 -5.47
N VAL A 96 39.54 -3.50 -5.34
CA VAL A 96 39.78 -4.88 -4.86
C VAL A 96 40.71 -5.62 -5.83
N ALA A 97 40.42 -5.56 -7.13
CA ALA A 97 41.21 -6.22 -8.17
C ALA A 97 42.64 -5.65 -8.27
N SER A 98 42.83 -4.34 -8.05
CA SER A 98 44.16 -3.72 -8.07
C SER A 98 45.10 -4.18 -6.95
N ARG A 99 44.53 -4.61 -5.81
CA ARG A 99 45.27 -5.04 -4.60
C ARG A 99 45.39 -6.55 -4.45
N SER A 100 44.52 -7.31 -5.13
CA SER A 100 44.55 -8.77 -5.10
C SER A 100 45.73 -9.33 -5.92
N GLU A 101 46.35 -10.42 -5.47
CA GLU A 101 47.27 -11.22 -6.30
C GLU A 101 46.53 -12.19 -7.24
N ASP A 102 45.20 -12.25 -7.15
CA ASP A 102 44.38 -13.09 -8.02
C ASP A 102 44.28 -12.53 -9.44
N ASP A 103 45.00 -13.16 -10.37
CA ASP A 103 44.98 -12.83 -11.79
C ASP A 103 43.61 -13.00 -12.45
N LYS A 104 42.71 -13.83 -11.88
CA LYS A 104 41.35 -13.99 -12.40
C LYS A 104 40.49 -12.76 -12.07
N LEU A 105 40.53 -12.32 -10.82
CA LEU A 105 39.81 -11.13 -10.36
C LEU A 105 40.24 -9.87 -11.14
N LYS A 106 41.54 -9.75 -11.45
CA LYS A 106 42.08 -8.66 -12.29
C LYS A 106 41.53 -8.69 -13.72
N LYS A 107 41.43 -9.86 -14.33
CA LYS A 107 40.88 -10.03 -15.69
C LYS A 107 39.38 -9.76 -15.72
N SER A 108 38.62 -10.29 -14.75
CA SER A 108 37.19 -10.03 -14.60
C SER A 108 36.92 -8.52 -14.45
N ASN A 109 37.62 -7.84 -13.53
CA ASN A 109 37.48 -6.40 -13.36
C ASN A 109 37.84 -5.60 -14.63
N SER A 110 38.90 -5.99 -15.33
CA SER A 110 39.29 -5.35 -16.60
C SER A 110 38.20 -5.50 -17.67
N SER A 111 37.52 -6.65 -17.71
CA SER A 111 36.37 -6.91 -18.60
C SER A 111 35.18 -6.01 -18.25
N HIS A 112 34.86 -5.86 -16.96
CA HIS A 112 33.80 -4.97 -16.49
C HIS A 112 34.09 -3.49 -16.75
N GLU A 113 35.33 -3.04 -16.53
CA GLU A 113 35.73 -1.67 -16.83
C GLU A 113 35.65 -1.38 -18.34
N HIS A 114 36.04 -2.36 -19.17
CA HIS A 114 35.86 -2.27 -20.62
C HIS A 114 34.38 -2.16 -21.01
N MET A 115 33.51 -2.98 -20.40
CA MET A 115 32.07 -2.93 -20.62
C MET A 115 31.46 -1.58 -20.28
N ILE A 116 31.85 -0.98 -19.14
CA ILE A 116 31.37 0.34 -18.73
C ILE A 116 31.78 1.40 -19.74
N LYS A 117 33.04 1.39 -20.18
CA LYS A 117 33.52 2.33 -21.20
C LYS A 117 32.75 2.20 -22.52
N VAL A 118 32.41 0.97 -22.91
CA VAL A 118 31.58 0.70 -24.10
C VAL A 118 30.17 1.27 -23.94
N LEU A 119 29.52 1.04 -22.80
CA LEU A 119 28.19 1.57 -22.49
C LEU A 119 28.15 3.09 -22.37
N GLU A 120 29.16 3.71 -21.75
CA GLU A 120 29.30 5.17 -21.66
C GLU A 120 29.47 5.80 -23.03
N LYS A 121 30.34 5.21 -23.86
CA LYS A 121 30.54 5.65 -25.24
C LYS A 121 29.25 5.52 -26.04
N ALA A 122 28.49 4.44 -25.85
CA ALA A 122 27.20 4.28 -26.48
C ALA A 122 26.19 5.34 -26.03
N LEU A 123 26.16 5.66 -24.72
CA LEU A 123 25.28 6.69 -24.15
C LEU A 123 25.58 8.06 -24.75
N VAL A 124 26.86 8.47 -24.77
CA VAL A 124 27.27 9.76 -25.34
C VAL A 124 26.90 9.85 -26.83
N GLN A 125 27.08 8.78 -27.60
CA GLN A 125 26.74 8.76 -29.02
C GLN A 125 25.21 8.87 -29.24
N LEU A 126 24.40 8.19 -28.44
CA LEU A 126 22.94 8.24 -28.53
C LEU A 126 22.38 9.58 -28.03
N GLU A 127 22.95 10.17 -26.98
CA GLU A 127 22.61 11.52 -26.50
C GLU A 127 22.93 12.60 -27.54
N ALA A 128 24.08 12.51 -28.19
CA ALA A 128 24.46 13.41 -29.27
C ALA A 128 23.56 13.24 -30.50
N ALA A 129 23.11 12.03 -30.80
CA ALA A 129 22.16 11.77 -31.88
C ALA A 129 20.75 12.29 -31.55
N GLY A 130 20.28 12.11 -30.31
CA GLY A 130 18.99 12.59 -29.83
C GLY A 130 18.90 14.12 -29.66
N SER A 131 19.99 14.76 -29.23
CA SER A 131 20.05 16.22 -29.01
C SER A 131 20.04 17.04 -30.30
N LYS A 132 20.22 16.42 -31.47
CA LYS A 132 20.04 17.09 -32.78
C LYS A 132 18.58 17.49 -33.06
N VAL A 133 17.64 17.12 -32.18
CA VAL A 133 16.18 17.39 -32.29
C VAL A 133 15.72 18.55 -31.41
N THR A 134 16.34 18.77 -30.26
CA THR A 134 15.93 19.81 -29.32
C THR A 134 16.79 21.05 -29.51
N GLY A 135 16.29 21.99 -30.31
CA GLY A 135 16.91 23.31 -30.45
C GLY A 135 17.07 24.00 -29.08
N LYS A 136 18.30 24.42 -28.79
CA LYS A 136 18.74 25.43 -27.79
C LYS A 136 17.74 25.81 -26.67
N THR A 137 17.85 25.12 -25.53
CA THR A 137 17.81 25.61 -24.12
C THR A 137 18.01 24.33 -23.28
N SER A 138 18.99 24.16 -22.39
CA SER A 138 19.51 25.02 -21.33
C SER A 138 20.95 24.61 -20.96
N GLN A 139 21.65 25.46 -20.21
CA GLN A 139 22.99 25.21 -19.66
C GLN A 139 23.07 23.96 -18.76
N PRO A 140 24.28 23.39 -18.55
CA PRO A 140 24.49 22.36 -17.57
C PRO A 140 24.51 22.99 -16.17
N ASP A 141 23.48 22.73 -15.36
CA ASP A 141 23.63 22.95 -13.93
C ASP A 141 24.58 21.89 -13.38
N SER A 142 25.72 22.39 -12.90
CA SER A 142 26.68 21.68 -12.11
C SER A 142 26.13 21.47 -10.71
N ASP A 143 25.45 20.36 -10.46
CA ASP A 143 25.81 19.47 -9.36
C ASP A 143 25.17 18.10 -9.59
N GLY A 144 25.93 17.03 -9.32
CA GLY A 144 25.62 15.66 -9.75
C GLY A 144 24.54 14.95 -8.95
N GLN A 145 23.41 15.61 -8.67
CA GLN A 145 22.29 15.02 -7.93
C GLN A 145 21.01 15.10 -8.77
N VAL A 146 20.68 13.97 -9.42
CA VAL A 146 19.38 13.77 -10.05
C VAL A 146 18.34 13.66 -8.94
N SER A 147 17.36 14.56 -8.89
CA SER A 147 16.23 14.47 -7.95
C SER A 147 15.40 13.21 -8.26
N MET A 148 14.93 12.53 -7.22
CA MET A 148 14.00 11.40 -7.33
C MET A 148 12.69 11.80 -8.06
N ASP A 149 12.33 13.08 -8.07
CA ASP A 149 11.16 13.60 -8.78
C ASP A 149 11.29 13.50 -10.31
N ASP A 150 12.51 13.60 -10.86
CA ASP A 150 12.78 13.45 -12.29
C ASP A 150 12.72 11.98 -12.76
N ILE A 151 12.88 11.04 -11.82
CA ILE A 151 12.76 9.60 -12.05
C ILE A 151 11.27 9.19 -11.98
N ASN A 152 10.50 9.82 -11.11
CA ASN A 152 9.08 9.52 -10.90
C ASN A 152 8.17 10.00 -12.07
N ASN A 153 8.56 11.06 -12.80
CA ASN A 153 7.83 11.57 -13.98
C ASN A 153 8.13 10.84 -15.31
N MET A 154 8.89 9.74 -15.29
CA MET A 154 9.41 9.08 -16.51
C MET A 154 8.40 8.15 -17.24
N PHE A 155 7.27 7.81 -16.61
CA PHE A 155 6.37 6.76 -17.11
C PHE A 155 5.09 7.26 -17.80
N GLU A 156 4.80 8.57 -17.72
CA GLU A 156 3.62 9.18 -18.35
C GLU A 156 3.74 9.27 -19.89
N PHE A 157 4.96 9.17 -20.44
CA PHE A 157 5.25 9.38 -21.88
C PHE A 157 5.51 8.09 -22.69
N LEU A 158 5.31 6.91 -22.11
CA LEU A 158 5.52 5.61 -22.76
C LEU A 158 4.30 5.16 -23.60
N LYS A 159 3.92 5.96 -24.60
CA LYS A 159 3.03 5.51 -25.68
C LYS A 159 3.88 4.94 -26.80
N VAL A 160 3.80 3.63 -27.03
CA VAL A 160 4.34 3.01 -28.26
C VAL A 160 3.39 3.40 -29.40
N GLU A 161 3.86 4.23 -30.33
CA GLU A 161 3.17 4.48 -31.59
C GLU A 161 3.09 3.18 -32.41
N GLU A 162 1.90 2.59 -32.50
CA GLU A 162 1.57 1.62 -33.56
C GLU A 162 1.27 2.41 -34.84
N THR A 163 2.24 2.51 -35.76
CA THR A 163 2.00 3.08 -37.08
C THR A 163 1.13 2.13 -37.91
N GLN A 164 -0.11 2.55 -38.14
CA GLN A 164 -1.00 2.06 -39.19
C GLN A 164 -0.33 2.20 -40.55
N ASN A 165 -0.10 1.10 -41.26
CA ASN A 165 0.10 1.12 -42.70
C ASN A 165 -1.15 0.51 -43.35
N ALA A 166 -2.07 1.39 -43.74
CA ALA A 166 -3.13 1.09 -44.68
C ALA A 166 -2.77 1.78 -46.00
N GLU A 167 -2.55 1.00 -47.06
CA GLU A 167 -2.87 1.43 -48.43
C GLU A 167 -3.44 0.24 -49.22
N ASP A 168 -4.60 0.50 -49.83
CA ASP A 168 -5.48 -0.35 -50.61
C ASP A 168 -4.90 -0.79 -51.96
N VAL A 169 -5.26 -1.99 -52.43
CA VAL A 169 -5.66 -2.25 -53.85
C VAL A 169 -6.77 -3.33 -53.89
N GLN A 170 -7.73 -3.09 -54.78
CA GLN A 170 -9.09 -3.65 -54.87
C GLN A 170 -9.24 -5.04 -55.54
N SER A 171 -10.34 -5.71 -55.15
CA SER A 171 -11.37 -6.46 -55.95
C SER A 171 -10.99 -7.67 -56.83
N GLU A 172 -11.55 -8.85 -56.55
CA GLU A 172 -12.78 -9.41 -57.19
C GLU A 172 -13.08 -10.87 -56.73
N GLU A 173 -14.33 -11.08 -56.31
CA GLU A 173 -15.27 -12.16 -56.68
C GLU A 173 -14.83 -13.64 -56.73
N SER A 174 -15.39 -14.48 -55.84
CA SER A 174 -16.38 -15.54 -56.17
C SER A 174 -16.44 -16.67 -55.12
N GLU A 175 -17.65 -16.86 -54.59
CA GLU A 175 -18.17 -18.04 -53.88
C GLU A 175 -18.39 -19.22 -54.88
N PRO A 176 -18.93 -20.42 -54.54
CA PRO A 176 -19.22 -21.03 -53.23
C PRO A 176 -18.98 -22.58 -53.17
N GLU A 177 -19.49 -23.21 -52.10
CA GLU A 177 -19.99 -24.60 -52.01
C GLU A 177 -18.96 -25.71 -51.65
N LYS A 178 -19.26 -26.77 -50.87
CA LYS A 178 -20.41 -27.25 -50.08
C LYS A 178 -19.94 -28.53 -49.38
N HIS A 179 -20.56 -28.84 -48.23
CA HIS A 179 -20.89 -30.20 -47.76
C HIS A 179 -19.70 -31.17 -47.44
N THR A 180 -19.73 -32.08 -46.46
CA THR A 180 -20.81 -32.73 -45.71
C THR A 180 -20.20 -33.51 -44.53
N LYS A 181 -20.91 -33.54 -43.40
CA LYS A 181 -21.30 -34.70 -42.55
C LYS A 181 -20.39 -35.95 -42.64
N SER A 182 -19.98 -36.60 -41.55
CA SER A 182 -20.88 -37.21 -40.56
C SER A 182 -20.10 -37.96 -39.45
N SER A 183 -20.69 -37.98 -38.24
CA SER A 183 -20.79 -39.07 -37.23
C SER A 183 -19.79 -40.25 -37.25
N SER A 184 -19.28 -40.79 -36.14
CA SER A 184 -20.09 -41.39 -35.07
C SER A 184 -19.26 -41.85 -33.83
N LYS A 185 -19.76 -41.46 -32.64
CA LYS A 185 -19.90 -42.17 -31.34
C LYS A 185 -19.04 -43.42 -30.98
N LYS A 186 -18.47 -43.32 -29.76
CA LYS A 186 -18.46 -44.26 -28.59
C LYS A 186 -17.62 -45.57 -28.76
N LYS A 187 -16.79 -46.03 -27.81
CA LYS A 187 -17.10 -46.43 -26.42
C LYS A 187 -15.81 -46.87 -25.65
N PHE A 188 -15.94 -46.91 -24.32
CA PHE A 188 -15.03 -47.33 -23.25
C PHE A 188 -14.47 -48.77 -23.32
N GLY A 189 -13.32 -49.01 -22.65
CA GLY A 189 -12.97 -50.34 -22.12
C GLY A 189 -11.57 -50.47 -21.50
N LYS A 190 -11.49 -50.57 -20.17
CA LYS A 190 -10.30 -50.95 -19.36
C LYS A 190 -9.99 -52.46 -19.49
N SER A 191 -8.72 -52.88 -19.47
CA SER A 191 -8.25 -54.01 -18.64
C SER A 191 -6.71 -54.10 -18.57
N LYS A 192 -6.24 -54.67 -17.45
CA LYS A 192 -4.85 -54.87 -17.02
C LYS A 192 -4.23 -56.13 -17.66
N GLY A 193 -2.91 -56.14 -17.88
CA GLY A 193 -2.13 -57.35 -18.16
C GLY A 193 -0.62 -57.10 -18.09
N LYS A 194 0.11 -57.96 -17.36
CA LYS A 194 1.52 -57.85 -16.93
C LYS A 194 2.47 -58.63 -17.88
N LYS A 195 3.74 -58.20 -17.88
CA LYS A 195 5.02 -58.94 -18.14
C LYS A 195 5.70 -58.87 -19.53
N GLN A 196 6.98 -58.46 -19.41
CA GLN A 196 8.21 -59.01 -20.01
C GLN A 196 8.80 -58.44 -21.31
N LYS A 197 9.94 -57.77 -21.10
CA LYS A 197 11.28 -57.91 -21.71
C LYS A 197 11.52 -57.64 -23.21
N GLN A 198 12.60 -56.86 -23.39
CA GLN A 198 13.60 -56.83 -24.46
C GLN A 198 13.44 -55.82 -25.61
N LYS A 199 14.33 -54.80 -25.54
CA LYS A 199 15.17 -54.21 -26.59
C LYS A 199 14.69 -54.39 -28.05
N GLN A 200 14.38 -53.27 -28.71
CA GLN A 200 15.00 -52.86 -29.98
C GLN A 200 14.60 -51.43 -30.40
N LYS A 201 15.52 -50.75 -31.09
CA LYS A 201 15.51 -49.35 -31.57
C LYS A 201 14.27 -48.99 -32.40
N PRO A 202 13.78 -47.73 -32.39
CA PRO A 202 12.97 -47.22 -33.49
C PRO A 202 13.81 -46.38 -34.46
N LYS A 203 13.75 -46.81 -35.73
CA LYS A 203 14.06 -46.03 -36.93
C LYS A 203 13.08 -44.87 -37.06
N LYS A 204 13.58 -43.77 -37.62
CA LYS A 204 12.84 -42.61 -38.13
C LYS A 204 11.90 -43.03 -39.26
N GLU A 205 10.70 -42.44 -39.29
CA GLU A 205 9.89 -42.16 -40.48
C GLU A 205 8.81 -41.10 -40.13
N PRO A 206 8.21 -40.41 -41.11
CA PRO A 206 8.29 -38.96 -41.26
C PRO A 206 7.04 -38.24 -40.75
N LYS A 207 7.21 -37.04 -40.17
CA LYS A 207 6.09 -36.11 -39.92
C LYS A 207 6.01 -35.07 -41.03
N THR A 208 4.85 -35.07 -41.64
CA THR A 208 4.25 -34.14 -42.59
C THR A 208 4.45 -32.69 -42.16
N GLN A 209 4.94 -31.87 -43.09
CA GLN A 209 5.07 -30.42 -42.97
C GLN A 209 3.67 -29.78 -42.90
N LEU A 210 3.38 -29.12 -41.77
CA LEU A 210 2.38 -28.08 -41.67
C LEU A 210 3.13 -26.77 -41.65
N THR A 211 2.84 -25.92 -42.63
CA THR A 211 3.42 -24.60 -42.85
C THR A 211 3.12 -23.70 -41.66
N GLU A 212 4.15 -23.30 -40.92
CA GLU A 212 4.07 -22.25 -39.90
C GLU A 212 4.03 -20.86 -40.56
N PRO A 213 3.22 -19.91 -40.03
CA PRO A 213 3.41 -18.49 -40.32
C PRO A 213 4.71 -18.01 -39.65
N MET A 214 5.48 -17.20 -40.39
CA MET A 214 6.79 -16.64 -40.00
C MET A 214 6.94 -16.36 -38.49
N SER A 215 7.81 -17.13 -37.84
CA SER A 215 8.25 -16.87 -36.48
C SER A 215 9.27 -15.71 -36.47
N VAL A 216 8.96 -14.66 -35.72
CA VAL A 216 9.93 -13.62 -35.34
C VAL A 216 10.78 -14.18 -34.20
N ASP A 217 12.07 -14.35 -34.50
CA ASP A 217 13.09 -14.95 -33.65
C ASP A 217 13.30 -14.14 -32.35
N SER A 218 12.49 -14.42 -31.33
CA SER A 218 12.57 -13.79 -30.00
C SER A 218 13.59 -14.45 -29.07
N ASN A 219 14.28 -15.52 -29.51
CA ASN A 219 15.13 -16.36 -28.65
C ASN A 219 16.51 -15.74 -28.36
N TRP A 220 16.96 -14.76 -29.15
CA TRP A 220 18.30 -14.20 -29.03
C TRP A 220 18.48 -13.21 -27.88
N VAL A 221 17.41 -12.51 -27.43
CA VAL A 221 17.53 -11.57 -26.29
C VAL A 221 17.83 -12.31 -24.99
N ASP A 222 17.34 -13.54 -24.86
CA ASP A 222 17.62 -14.43 -23.73
C ASP A 222 19.00 -15.11 -23.85
N GLU A 223 19.57 -15.17 -25.07
CA GLU A 223 20.89 -15.77 -25.38
C GLU A 223 22.02 -14.72 -25.45
N PHE A 224 21.70 -13.43 -25.58
CA PHE A 224 22.68 -12.35 -25.64
C PHE A 224 23.31 -12.09 -24.26
N LYS A 225 24.46 -12.72 -24.03
CA LYS A 225 25.33 -12.41 -22.90
C LYS A 225 26.26 -11.25 -23.26
N TRP A 226 26.33 -10.26 -22.38
CA TRP A 226 27.17 -9.09 -22.56
C TRP A 226 28.67 -9.43 -22.38
N MET A 227 29.01 -10.56 -21.73
CA MET A 227 30.37 -11.10 -21.58
C MET A 227 30.42 -12.58 -21.97
N ASP A 228 31.61 -13.09 -22.30
CA ASP A 228 31.86 -14.50 -22.59
C ASP A 228 31.92 -15.29 -21.26
N ASP A 229 31.27 -16.46 -21.21
CA ASP A 229 30.99 -17.28 -20.01
C ASP A 229 32.23 -17.98 -19.46
N ASP A 230 33.11 -17.22 -18.80
CA ASP A 230 34.28 -17.71 -18.09
C ASP A 230 34.03 -17.86 -16.58
N GLY A 231 32.79 -18.12 -16.12
CA GLY A 231 32.47 -18.34 -14.69
C GLY A 231 32.72 -17.17 -13.72
N ASP A 232 33.31 -16.06 -14.20
CA ASP A 232 33.61 -14.85 -13.45
C ASP A 232 32.41 -13.86 -13.42
N ASP A 233 31.39 -14.08 -14.25
CA ASP A 233 30.13 -13.31 -14.28
C ASP A 233 29.29 -13.52 -13.01
N ASP A 234 29.35 -14.71 -12.39
CA ASP A 234 28.51 -15.10 -11.26
C ASP A 234 28.86 -14.35 -9.96
N GLU A 235 30.14 -14.03 -9.75
CA GLU A 235 30.61 -13.33 -8.55
C GLU A 235 30.27 -11.83 -8.59
N PHE A 236 30.40 -11.19 -9.76
CA PHE A 236 30.00 -9.80 -9.95
C PHE A 236 28.48 -9.61 -9.88
N ASP A 237 27.71 -10.49 -10.54
CA ASP A 237 26.24 -10.45 -10.49
C ASP A 237 25.73 -10.69 -9.07
N TYR A 238 26.37 -11.57 -8.29
CA TYR A 238 26.04 -11.76 -6.88
C TYR A 238 26.31 -10.50 -6.04
N TYR A 239 27.48 -9.87 -6.17
CA TYR A 239 27.77 -8.64 -5.44
C TYR A 239 26.77 -7.53 -5.78
N MET A 240 26.52 -7.31 -7.07
CA MET A 240 25.58 -6.28 -7.50
C MET A 240 24.18 -6.57 -6.95
N LEU A 241 23.75 -7.83 -6.94
CA LEU A 241 22.49 -8.26 -6.36
C LEU A 241 22.38 -7.88 -4.88
N ILE A 242 23.39 -8.20 -4.06
CA ILE A 242 23.36 -7.87 -2.62
C ILE A 242 23.55 -6.37 -2.36
N TYR A 243 24.34 -5.66 -3.17
CA TYR A 243 24.45 -4.20 -3.08
C TYR A 243 23.11 -3.53 -3.38
N CYS A 244 22.42 -3.94 -4.45
CA CYS A 244 21.10 -3.43 -4.79
C CYS A 244 20.07 -3.72 -3.68
N PHE A 245 20.17 -4.88 -3.02
CA PHE A 245 19.31 -5.24 -1.90
C PHE A 245 19.45 -4.24 -0.73
N PHE A 246 20.68 -3.88 -0.35
CA PHE A 246 20.91 -2.88 0.69
C PHE A 246 20.67 -1.43 0.23
N GLU A 247 20.88 -1.11 -1.05
CA GLU A 247 20.52 0.20 -1.61
C GLU A 247 18.99 0.41 -1.56
N ASP A 248 18.21 -0.62 -1.92
CA ASP A 248 16.75 -0.58 -1.81
C ASP A 248 16.30 -0.40 -0.35
N PHE A 249 16.96 -1.10 0.59
CA PHE A 249 16.71 -0.93 2.02
C PHE A 249 16.96 0.51 2.47
N ASN A 250 18.14 1.07 2.20
CA ASN A 250 18.47 2.42 2.65
C ASN A 250 17.59 3.48 1.97
N SER A 251 17.21 3.27 0.70
CA SER A 251 16.25 4.14 0.02
C SER A 251 14.88 4.18 0.72
N ILE A 252 14.41 3.03 1.22
CA ILE A 252 13.16 2.94 2.01
C ILE A 252 13.36 3.55 3.40
N ARG A 253 14.49 3.26 4.05
CA ARG A 253 14.88 3.78 5.37
C ARG A 253 14.85 5.31 5.37
N ASP A 254 15.55 5.94 4.43
CA ASP A 254 15.63 7.39 4.29
C ASP A 254 14.25 8.01 4.09
N TYR A 255 13.42 7.43 3.21
CA TYR A 255 12.06 7.91 2.97
C TYR A 255 11.18 7.85 4.23
N VAL A 256 11.21 6.72 4.96
CA VAL A 256 10.39 6.57 6.17
C VAL A 256 10.88 7.50 7.28
N VAL A 257 12.20 7.58 7.50
CA VAL A 257 12.81 8.48 8.49
C VAL A 257 12.46 9.94 8.18
N ASP A 258 12.52 10.37 6.92
CA ASP A 258 12.10 11.70 6.49
C ASP A 258 10.64 12.01 6.87
N LYS A 259 9.73 11.04 6.70
CA LYS A 259 8.31 11.22 7.10
C LYS A 259 8.13 11.30 8.62
N TRP A 260 8.93 10.56 9.40
CA TRP A 260 8.93 10.71 10.86
C TRP A 260 9.53 12.06 11.30
N CYS A 261 10.53 12.58 10.58
CA CYS A 261 11.04 13.94 10.79
C CYS A 261 9.97 14.99 10.48
N ASP A 262 9.21 14.83 9.39
CA ASP A 262 8.10 15.71 9.05
C ASP A 262 7.07 15.80 10.20
N TYR A 263 6.76 14.66 10.83
CA TYR A 263 5.91 14.64 12.02
C TYR A 263 6.56 15.31 13.22
N TYR A 264 7.81 14.96 13.54
CA TYR A 264 8.49 15.46 14.74
C TYR A 264 8.66 16.99 14.70
N PHE A 265 9.05 17.55 13.55
CA PHE A 265 9.31 18.99 13.41
C PHE A 265 8.06 19.81 13.05
N TYR A 266 7.14 19.29 12.24
CA TYR A 266 6.03 20.07 11.69
C TYR A 266 4.64 19.55 12.04
N GLN A 267 4.52 18.36 12.64
CA GLN A 267 3.23 17.67 12.87
C GLN A 267 2.37 17.56 11.60
N SER A 268 3.01 17.52 10.43
CA SER A 268 2.34 17.60 9.12
C SER A 268 1.77 16.25 8.65
N VAL A 269 2.21 15.14 9.26
CA VAL A 269 1.79 13.78 8.90
C VAL A 269 1.13 13.11 10.10
N PRO A 270 -0.12 12.62 9.99
CA PRO A 270 -0.79 11.91 11.09
C PRO A 270 -0.06 10.61 11.48
N ILE A 271 -0.12 10.25 12.77
CA ILE A 271 0.54 9.05 13.31
C ILE A 271 0.02 7.75 12.66
N GLU A 272 -1.23 7.75 12.19
CA GLU A 272 -1.85 6.65 11.46
C GLU A 272 -1.12 6.40 10.13
N VAL A 273 -0.77 7.47 9.41
CA VAL A 273 -0.04 7.40 8.14
C VAL A 273 1.36 6.86 8.39
N LEU A 274 2.06 7.37 9.41
CA LEU A 274 3.41 6.92 9.78
C LEU A 274 3.44 5.44 10.16
N GLY A 275 2.46 4.97 10.95
CA GLY A 275 2.29 3.57 11.30
C GLY A 275 2.11 2.70 10.05
N VAL A 276 1.22 3.09 9.13
CA VAL A 276 0.96 2.36 7.89
C VAL A 276 2.17 2.27 6.98
N ILE A 277 2.83 3.41 6.67
CA ILE A 277 3.98 3.41 5.76
C ILE A 277 5.15 2.62 6.34
N THR A 278 5.37 2.69 7.65
CA THR A 278 6.47 1.97 8.31
C THR A 278 6.20 0.47 8.33
N ASN A 279 4.96 0.06 8.63
CA ASN A 279 4.59 -1.34 8.60
C ASN A 279 4.66 -1.93 7.18
N ALA A 280 4.18 -1.18 6.18
CA ALA A 280 4.30 -1.57 4.78
C ALA A 280 5.77 -1.63 4.31
N ALA A 281 6.64 -0.74 4.79
CA ALA A 281 8.08 -0.83 4.53
C ALA A 281 8.67 -2.16 5.06
N CYS A 282 8.27 -2.58 6.26
CA CYS A 282 8.68 -3.88 6.81
C CYS A 282 8.12 -5.06 5.98
N GLU A 283 6.88 -4.99 5.51
CA GLU A 283 6.31 -5.99 4.58
C GLU A 283 7.11 -6.05 3.27
N ILE A 284 7.52 -4.90 2.74
CA ILE A 284 8.35 -4.79 1.54
C ILE A 284 9.72 -5.42 1.76
N PHE A 285 10.34 -5.30 2.94
CA PHE A 285 11.61 -5.98 3.24
C PHE A 285 11.48 -7.50 3.15
N HIS A 286 10.37 -8.09 3.63
CA HIS A 286 10.10 -9.52 3.46
C HIS A 286 9.93 -9.91 1.99
N GLU A 287 9.27 -9.07 1.19
CA GLU A 287 9.14 -9.29 -0.25
C GLU A 287 10.49 -9.21 -0.96
N MET A 288 11.31 -8.20 -0.63
CA MET A 288 12.68 -8.05 -1.14
C MET A 288 13.54 -9.28 -0.83
N GLU A 289 13.49 -9.78 0.41
CA GLU A 289 14.20 -10.99 0.81
C GLU A 289 13.70 -12.23 0.04
N SER A 290 12.38 -12.40 -0.09
CA SER A 290 11.78 -13.48 -0.87
C SER A 290 12.26 -13.46 -2.32
N GLU A 291 12.34 -12.28 -2.93
CA GLU A 291 12.85 -12.09 -4.29
C GLU A 291 14.36 -12.34 -4.40
N LEU A 292 15.14 -11.96 -3.39
CA LEU A 292 16.56 -12.30 -3.29
C LEU A 292 16.75 -13.83 -3.30
N PHE A 293 15.99 -14.57 -2.48
CA PHE A 293 16.05 -16.04 -2.44
C PHE A 293 15.60 -16.69 -3.76
N LYS A 294 14.62 -16.12 -4.47
CA LYS A 294 14.20 -16.62 -5.80
C LYS A 294 15.29 -16.38 -6.84
N THR A 295 15.86 -15.17 -6.84
CA THR A 295 16.92 -14.76 -7.77
C THR A 295 18.18 -15.59 -7.55
N ALA A 296 18.61 -15.79 -6.30
CA ALA A 296 19.76 -16.62 -5.98
C ALA A 296 19.58 -18.07 -6.44
N ARG A 297 18.38 -18.63 -6.29
CA ARG A 297 18.07 -19.96 -6.82
C ARG A 297 18.13 -20.01 -8.35
N ALA A 298 17.65 -18.98 -9.03
CA ALA A 298 17.73 -18.89 -10.49
C ALA A 298 19.18 -18.78 -10.99
N LEU A 299 20.05 -18.12 -10.22
CA LEU A 299 21.48 -17.98 -10.48
C LEU A 299 22.32 -19.17 -9.96
N ASN A 300 21.69 -20.24 -9.45
CA ASN A 300 22.36 -21.40 -8.84
C ASN A 300 23.34 -21.05 -7.69
N LEU A 301 23.09 -19.95 -6.98
CA LEU A 301 23.91 -19.54 -5.85
C LEU A 301 23.61 -20.42 -4.62
N PRO A 302 24.64 -20.82 -3.84
CA PRO A 302 24.47 -21.48 -2.55
C PRO A 302 23.58 -20.67 -1.60
N ALA A 303 22.69 -21.34 -0.86
CA ALA A 303 21.77 -20.68 0.08
C ALA A 303 22.49 -19.81 1.12
N ARG A 304 23.68 -20.22 1.58
CA ARG A 304 24.52 -19.43 2.49
C ARG A 304 24.85 -18.03 1.98
N MET A 305 24.89 -17.82 0.65
CA MET A 305 25.26 -16.53 0.07
C MET A 305 24.18 -15.47 0.23
N VAL A 306 22.94 -15.86 0.53
CA VAL A 306 21.83 -14.94 0.78
C VAL A 306 21.42 -14.91 2.25
N GLU A 307 22.20 -15.55 3.13
CA GLU A 307 22.08 -15.35 4.56
C GLU A 307 22.64 -13.96 4.91
N TYR A 308 21.94 -13.23 5.78
CA TYR A 308 22.29 -11.86 6.13
C TYR A 308 23.74 -11.72 6.59
N GLN A 309 24.20 -12.61 7.49
CA GLN A 309 25.58 -12.60 7.99
C GLN A 309 26.61 -12.72 6.87
N PHE A 310 26.35 -13.59 5.88
CA PHE A 310 27.25 -13.77 4.76
C PHE A 310 27.27 -12.54 3.85
N MET A 311 26.10 -11.99 3.51
CA MET A 311 26.01 -10.78 2.69
C MET A 311 26.70 -9.60 3.37
N MET A 312 26.43 -9.38 4.67
CA MET A 312 27.06 -8.35 5.48
C MET A 312 28.58 -8.53 5.55
N ASN A 313 29.07 -9.75 5.85
CA ASN A 313 30.51 -10.02 5.87
C ASN A 313 31.17 -9.83 4.50
N THR A 314 30.46 -10.19 3.44
CA THR A 314 30.93 -9.98 2.06
C THR A 314 31.11 -8.48 1.82
N LEU A 315 30.08 -7.67 2.07
CA LEU A 315 30.11 -6.23 1.84
C LEU A 315 31.08 -5.49 2.78
N PHE A 316 31.09 -5.82 4.07
CA PHE A 316 31.85 -5.10 5.10
C PHE A 316 33.30 -5.59 5.25
N ILE A 317 33.53 -6.91 5.30
CA ILE A 317 34.85 -7.48 5.61
C ILE A 317 35.62 -7.81 4.34
N GLN A 318 35.01 -8.57 3.42
CA GLN A 318 35.72 -9.04 2.22
C GLN A 318 35.98 -7.89 1.25
N TYR A 319 35.05 -6.95 1.20
CA TYR A 319 35.14 -5.85 0.28
C TYR A 319 35.08 -4.45 0.90
N GLY A 320 34.68 -4.33 2.17
CA GLY A 320 34.39 -3.04 2.78
C GLY A 320 35.64 -2.17 3.05
N LEU A 321 36.82 -2.77 3.09
CA LEU A 321 38.06 -1.99 3.15
C LEU A 321 38.42 -1.29 1.81
N ASN A 322 37.63 -1.49 0.75
CA ASN A 322 37.89 -0.93 -0.58
C ASN A 322 36.80 0.02 -1.11
N HIS A 323 35.62 0.14 -0.49
CA HIS A 323 34.58 1.08 -0.95
C HIS A 323 34.84 2.55 -0.58
N VAL A 324 35.46 2.83 0.58
CA VAL A 324 36.04 4.15 0.84
C VAL A 324 37.33 4.34 0.06
N ASP A 325 37.53 5.52 -0.51
CA ASP A 325 38.84 5.97 -0.96
C ASP A 325 39.74 6.33 0.23
N TYR A 326 40.27 5.33 0.92
CA TYR A 326 41.34 5.51 1.91
C TYR A 326 42.70 5.86 1.26
N SER A 327 42.80 5.83 -0.08
CA SER A 327 44.06 6.01 -0.82
C SER A 327 44.45 7.48 -1.02
N ASN A 328 43.49 8.41 -1.03
CA ASN A 328 43.77 9.85 -0.98
C ASN A 328 44.12 10.34 0.45
N ASP A 329 43.97 9.48 1.46
CA ASP A 329 43.97 9.81 2.89
C ASP A 329 45.32 9.58 3.58
N LYS A 330 46.44 10.07 3.01
CA LYS A 330 47.70 10.13 3.79
C LYS A 330 47.66 11.14 4.95
N ILE A 331 46.55 11.87 5.11
CA ILE A 331 46.32 12.93 6.11
C ILE A 331 44.86 12.87 6.61
N MET A 332 44.39 11.70 7.05
CA MET A 332 43.07 11.57 7.67
C MET A 332 43.26 11.20 9.14
N SER A 333 42.51 11.84 10.04
CA SER A 333 42.60 11.53 11.47
C SER A 333 42.01 10.15 11.75
N GLU A 334 42.40 9.56 12.89
CA GLU A 334 41.83 8.28 13.35
C GLU A 334 40.30 8.37 13.56
N GLU A 335 39.82 9.55 13.95
CA GLU A 335 38.41 9.85 14.16
C GLU A 335 37.62 9.84 12.83
N ASP A 336 38.16 10.46 11.79
CA ASP A 336 37.54 10.47 10.45
C ASP A 336 37.48 9.05 9.85
N LEU A 337 38.52 8.24 10.07
CA LEU A 337 38.55 6.83 9.65
C LEU A 337 37.45 6.04 10.36
N GLN A 338 37.35 6.19 11.68
CA GLN A 338 36.35 5.51 12.49
C GLN A 338 34.92 5.92 12.08
N GLN A 339 34.70 7.20 11.78
CA GLN A 339 33.40 7.68 11.31
C GLN A 339 33.01 7.07 9.96
N LYS A 340 33.96 6.94 9.01
CA LYS A 340 33.69 6.30 7.72
C LYS A 340 33.33 4.81 7.89
N ILE A 341 34.09 4.07 8.71
CA ILE A 341 33.80 2.66 9.03
C ILE A 341 32.41 2.53 9.67
N HIS A 342 32.07 3.43 10.58
CA HIS A 342 30.77 3.43 11.24
C HIS A 342 29.61 3.66 10.26
N ARG A 343 29.74 4.61 9.34
CA ARG A 343 28.71 4.85 8.30
C ARG A 343 28.43 3.62 7.45
N GLU A 344 29.47 2.84 7.14
CA GLU A 344 29.32 1.60 6.38
C GLU A 344 28.66 0.50 7.19
N ALA A 345 29.01 0.39 8.47
CA ALA A 345 28.37 -0.52 9.41
C ALA A 345 26.87 -0.18 9.58
N ASP A 346 26.54 1.11 9.67
CA ASP A 346 25.16 1.61 9.76
C ASP A 346 24.36 1.36 8.47
N TRP A 347 24.94 1.63 7.30
CA TRP A 347 24.30 1.36 5.99
C TRP A 347 23.90 -0.11 5.84
N LEU A 348 24.65 -1.03 6.46
CA LEU A 348 24.32 -2.45 6.46
C LEU A 348 23.32 -2.84 7.57
N GLY A 349 23.14 -2.04 8.62
CA GLY A 349 22.41 -2.43 9.84
C GLY A 349 23.23 -3.36 10.77
N PHE A 350 24.56 -3.28 10.71
CA PHE A 350 25.49 -4.17 11.40
C PHE A 350 25.27 -4.19 12.92
N MET A 351 25.06 -3.02 13.54
CA MET A 351 24.86 -2.93 14.99
C MET A 351 23.60 -3.67 15.39
N THR A 352 22.48 -3.41 14.72
CA THR A 352 21.22 -4.12 14.95
C THR A 352 21.36 -5.63 14.78
N TYR A 353 22.04 -6.08 13.72
CA TYR A 353 22.33 -7.50 13.48
C TYR A 353 23.05 -8.16 14.67
N THR A 354 24.19 -7.58 15.08
CA THR A 354 25.00 -8.17 16.15
C THR A 354 24.23 -8.23 17.48
N ARG A 355 23.36 -7.26 17.75
CA ARG A 355 22.52 -7.27 18.96
C ARG A 355 21.42 -8.30 18.89
N LEU A 356 20.76 -8.45 17.74
CA LEU A 356 19.78 -9.51 17.56
C LEU A 356 20.40 -10.90 17.74
N GLU A 357 21.57 -11.15 17.15
CA GLU A 357 22.31 -12.42 17.29
C GLU A 357 22.67 -12.69 18.76
N ASN A 358 23.15 -11.67 19.47
CA ASN A 358 23.47 -11.77 20.90
C ASN A 358 22.24 -12.07 21.75
N ILE A 359 21.10 -11.41 21.49
CA ILE A 359 19.84 -11.67 22.19
C ILE A 359 19.37 -13.10 21.95
N LEU A 360 19.35 -13.54 20.69
CA LEU A 360 18.94 -14.89 20.31
C LEU A 360 19.96 -15.96 20.71
N THR A 361 21.16 -15.60 21.16
CA THR A 361 22.09 -16.57 21.76
C THR A 361 21.87 -16.67 23.26
N ASN A 362 21.68 -15.53 23.94
CA ASN A 362 21.73 -15.45 25.39
C ASN A 362 20.37 -15.54 26.10
N VAL A 363 19.26 -15.19 25.44
CA VAL A 363 17.92 -15.32 26.04
C VAL A 363 17.50 -16.79 26.03
N PRO A 364 17.27 -17.45 27.18
CA PRO A 364 16.90 -18.85 27.21
C PRO A 364 15.48 -19.09 26.66
N PRO A 365 15.24 -20.19 25.92
CA PRO A 365 13.91 -20.52 25.43
C PRO A 365 12.87 -20.63 26.56
N GLY A 366 11.69 -20.04 26.34
CA GLY A 366 10.57 -20.09 27.28
C GLY A 366 10.76 -19.25 28.56
N LYS A 367 11.82 -18.43 28.64
CA LYS A 367 12.03 -17.47 29.72
C LYS A 367 11.72 -16.06 29.23
N VAL A 368 11.23 -15.22 30.15
CA VAL A 368 11.02 -13.79 29.93
C VAL A 368 12.08 -13.08 30.77
N PRO A 369 12.98 -12.30 30.15
CA PRO A 369 13.94 -11.49 30.91
C PRO A 369 13.19 -10.40 31.66
N MET A 370 13.61 -10.16 32.91
CA MET A 370 13.03 -9.14 33.79
C MET A 370 14.17 -8.26 34.29
N TYR A 371 14.05 -6.95 34.11
CA TYR A 371 15.00 -5.96 34.57
C TYR A 371 14.29 -5.01 35.54
N PRO A 372 14.87 -4.69 36.71
CA PRO A 372 14.37 -3.61 37.56
C PRO A 372 14.40 -2.28 36.80
N ALA A 373 13.41 -1.41 37.04
CA ALA A 373 13.28 -0.16 36.27
C ALA A 373 14.51 0.75 36.44
N GLY A 374 15.14 0.74 37.62
CA GLY A 374 16.36 1.51 37.90
C GLY A 374 17.65 0.95 37.28
N THR A 375 17.59 -0.19 36.59
CA THR A 375 18.76 -0.81 35.95
C THR A 375 18.86 -0.54 34.45
N LEU A 376 17.79 0.01 33.85
CA LEU A 376 17.79 0.41 32.46
C LEU A 376 18.29 1.86 32.38
N GLU A 377 19.44 2.06 31.76
CA GLU A 377 19.92 3.40 31.44
C GLU A 377 19.00 4.01 30.37
N PRO A 378 18.56 5.26 30.55
CA PRO A 378 17.73 5.92 29.56
C PRO A 378 18.53 6.15 28.27
N PRO A 379 17.89 6.11 27.09
CA PRO A 379 18.56 6.41 25.84
C PRO A 379 19.10 7.85 25.85
N VAL A 380 20.33 8.03 25.37
CA VAL A 380 20.97 9.34 25.19
C VAL A 380 20.70 9.83 23.77
N TYR A 381 20.17 11.05 23.65
CA TYR A 381 19.82 11.69 22.39
C TYR A 381 20.77 12.84 22.04
N GLY A 382 20.65 13.36 20.81
CA GLY A 382 21.49 14.43 20.29
C GLY A 382 22.64 13.94 19.41
N ILE A 383 23.71 14.74 19.30
CA ILE A 383 24.86 14.42 18.46
C ILE A 383 25.66 13.30 19.13
N LEU A 384 25.66 12.12 18.51
CA LEU A 384 26.37 10.94 18.97
C LEU A 384 27.58 10.67 18.07
N ASP A 385 28.68 10.22 18.68
CA ASP A 385 29.78 9.60 17.96
C ASP A 385 29.46 8.13 17.65
N ALA A 386 30.41 7.42 17.04
CA ALA A 386 30.20 6.03 16.63
C ALA A 386 29.87 5.09 17.80
N ASP A 387 30.51 5.30 18.95
CA ASP A 387 30.29 4.50 20.16
C ASP A 387 28.93 4.83 20.80
N GLY A 388 28.58 6.12 20.86
CA GLY A 388 27.27 6.59 21.32
C GLY A 388 26.12 6.03 20.49
N VAL A 389 26.24 5.96 19.16
CA VAL A 389 25.21 5.33 18.29
C VAL A 389 25.09 3.83 18.58
N ALA A 390 26.22 3.14 18.80
CA ALA A 390 26.21 1.73 19.13
C ALA A 390 25.57 1.47 20.51
N GLU A 391 25.84 2.31 21.49
CA GLU A 391 25.22 2.27 22.82
C GLU A 391 23.71 2.57 22.74
N PHE A 392 23.33 3.62 22.01
CA PHE A 392 21.94 3.97 21.76
C PHE A 392 21.16 2.80 21.15
N THR A 393 21.70 2.18 20.09
CA THR A 393 21.11 1.01 19.44
C THR A 393 20.88 -0.12 20.44
N ASN A 394 21.83 -0.37 21.34
CA ASN A 394 21.70 -1.39 22.38
C ASN A 394 20.55 -1.06 23.31
N THR A 395 20.55 0.16 23.84
CA THR A 395 19.56 0.62 24.82
C THR A 395 18.15 0.46 24.26
N ILE A 396 17.90 0.92 23.02
CA ILE A 396 16.60 0.82 22.37
C ILE A 396 16.14 -0.64 22.19
N ILE A 397 17.01 -1.52 21.72
CA ILE A 397 16.64 -2.93 21.50
C ILE A 397 16.41 -3.65 22.85
N PHE A 398 17.25 -3.37 23.86
CA PHE A 398 17.09 -3.95 25.20
C PHE A 398 15.84 -3.46 25.92
N GLU A 399 15.44 -2.22 25.69
CA GLU A 399 14.23 -1.62 26.26
C GLU A 399 12.95 -2.36 25.82
N MET A 400 12.89 -2.82 24.56
CA MET A 400 11.75 -3.56 24.01
C MET A 400 11.75 -5.05 24.36
N LEU A 401 12.92 -5.65 24.54
CA LEU A 401 13.09 -7.10 24.65
C LEU A 401 12.19 -7.78 25.72
N PRO A 402 12.06 -7.24 26.96
CA PRO A 402 11.18 -7.82 27.96
C PRO A 402 9.73 -7.88 27.51
N ASP A 403 9.25 -6.80 26.89
CA ASP A 403 7.85 -6.66 26.47
C ASP A 403 7.52 -7.62 25.32
N PHE A 404 8.41 -7.79 24.33
CA PHE A 404 8.21 -8.78 23.27
C PHE A 404 8.30 -10.23 23.78
N CYS A 405 9.21 -10.52 24.70
CA CYS A 405 9.28 -11.85 25.33
C CYS A 405 8.01 -12.15 26.15
N LEU A 406 7.50 -11.15 26.88
CA LEU A 406 6.28 -11.27 27.66
C LEU A 406 5.05 -11.45 26.78
N LEU A 407 4.90 -10.62 25.75
CA LEU A 407 3.84 -10.72 24.76
C LEU A 407 3.80 -12.14 24.15
N LYS A 408 4.95 -12.64 23.69
CA LYS A 408 5.07 -14.02 23.19
C LYS A 408 4.59 -15.03 24.25
N ALA A 409 4.98 -14.88 25.51
CA ALA A 409 4.60 -15.80 26.58
C ALA A 409 3.09 -15.79 26.85
N LEU A 410 2.46 -14.61 26.87
CA LEU A 410 1.01 -14.46 27.02
C LEU A 410 0.27 -15.18 25.89
N LYS A 411 0.72 -15.05 24.65
CA LYS A 411 0.13 -15.75 23.50
C LYS A 411 0.30 -17.27 23.57
N VAL A 412 1.49 -17.74 23.96
CA VAL A 412 1.76 -19.18 24.15
C VAL A 412 0.85 -19.77 25.23
N ASN A 413 0.59 -19.01 26.30
CA ASN A 413 -0.29 -19.40 27.41
C ASN A 413 -1.78 -19.18 27.11
N ARG A 414 -2.14 -18.68 25.92
CA ARG A 414 -3.53 -18.33 25.52
C ARG A 414 -4.17 -17.26 26.41
N GLN A 415 -3.35 -16.41 27.02
CA GLN A 415 -3.78 -15.22 27.77
C GLN A 415 -3.92 -14.00 26.86
N ALA A 416 -3.37 -14.07 25.65
CA ALA A 416 -3.56 -13.11 24.57
C ALA A 416 -3.85 -13.87 23.26
N PRO A 417 -4.56 -13.27 22.29
CA PRO A 417 -4.82 -13.89 20.99
C PRO A 417 -3.51 -14.09 20.20
N SER A 418 -3.52 -15.01 19.23
CA SER A 418 -2.33 -15.32 18.41
C SER A 418 -1.80 -14.10 17.65
N VAL A 419 -2.71 -13.23 17.23
CA VAL A 419 -2.45 -11.94 16.61
C VAL A 419 -3.35 -10.94 17.31
N ILE A 420 -2.76 -9.87 17.85
CA ILE A 420 -3.51 -8.76 18.43
C ILE A 420 -3.86 -7.79 17.29
N GLY A 421 -4.97 -7.07 17.39
CA GLY A 421 -5.43 -6.14 16.36
C GLY A 421 -4.33 -5.20 15.87
N ALA A 422 -4.20 -5.08 14.54
CA ALA A 422 -3.22 -4.23 13.86
C ALA A 422 -1.77 -4.38 14.35
N GLN A 423 -1.39 -5.57 14.82
CA GLN A 423 -0.02 -5.88 15.21
C GLN A 423 0.95 -5.74 14.03
N ASP A 424 2.05 -5.03 14.25
CA ASP A 424 3.04 -4.69 13.23
C ASP A 424 4.04 -5.82 12.93
N GLU A 425 4.68 -5.74 11.76
CA GLU A 425 5.64 -6.74 11.29
C GLU A 425 6.91 -6.83 12.16
N VAL A 426 7.39 -5.75 12.78
CA VAL A 426 8.57 -5.80 13.67
C VAL A 426 8.27 -6.64 14.90
N THR A 427 7.11 -6.41 15.54
CA THR A 427 6.67 -7.24 16.67
C THR A 427 6.51 -8.71 16.25
N LEU A 428 5.86 -8.97 15.10
CA LEU A 428 5.63 -10.34 14.60
C LEU A 428 6.94 -11.06 14.30
N ASP A 429 7.92 -10.37 13.72
CA ASP A 429 9.25 -10.87 13.43
C ASP A 429 10.01 -11.22 14.71
N PHE A 430 9.94 -10.34 15.71
CA PHE A 430 10.60 -10.57 16.99
C PHE A 430 10.04 -11.80 17.70
N GLU A 431 8.71 -11.95 17.74
CA GLU A 431 8.08 -13.15 18.28
C GLU A 431 8.45 -14.41 17.50
N GLY A 432 8.47 -14.31 16.16
CA GLY A 432 8.89 -15.38 15.25
C GLY A 432 10.32 -15.84 15.53
N ALA A 433 11.25 -14.90 15.65
CA ALA A 433 12.65 -15.19 15.91
C ALA A 433 12.89 -15.77 17.31
N LEU A 434 12.16 -15.28 18.32
CA LEU A 434 12.19 -15.88 19.65
C LEU A 434 11.64 -17.30 19.65
N ARG A 435 10.69 -17.67 18.76
CA ARG A 435 10.15 -19.03 18.63
C ARG A 435 11.09 -19.95 17.86
N ALA A 436 11.55 -19.51 16.69
CA ALA A 436 12.33 -20.31 15.75
C ALA A 436 13.83 -20.35 16.09
N ARG A 437 14.33 -19.38 16.87
CA ARG A 437 15.77 -19.16 17.10
C ARG A 437 16.55 -18.91 15.81
N SER A 438 15.87 -18.32 14.83
CA SER A 438 16.40 -17.87 13.55
C SER A 438 15.69 -16.58 13.18
N TYR A 439 16.33 -15.74 12.36
CA TYR A 439 15.78 -14.46 11.94
C TYR A 439 15.93 -14.30 10.43
N PRO A 440 14.93 -13.71 9.76
CA PRO A 440 15.09 -13.26 8.38
C PRO A 440 15.95 -11.99 8.32
N SER A 441 16.54 -11.73 7.16
CA SER A 441 17.21 -10.46 6.83
C SER A 441 16.25 -9.29 7.03
N ALA A 442 14.99 -9.45 6.61
CA ALA A 442 13.95 -8.45 6.76
C ALA A 442 13.71 -8.00 8.21
N MET A 443 13.89 -8.90 9.19
CA MET A 443 13.78 -8.54 10.61
C MET A 443 14.91 -7.60 11.04
N VAL A 444 16.13 -7.83 10.58
CA VAL A 444 17.26 -6.96 10.90
C VAL A 444 17.03 -5.56 10.35
N LEU A 445 16.57 -5.49 9.09
CA LEU A 445 16.23 -4.24 8.42
C LEU A 445 15.08 -3.49 9.11
N GLY A 446 14.01 -4.21 9.47
CA GLY A 446 12.87 -3.62 10.20
C GLY A 446 13.25 -3.14 11.61
N LEU A 447 14.13 -3.87 12.31
CA LEU A 447 14.61 -3.46 13.62
C LEU A 447 15.55 -2.24 13.54
N GLN A 448 16.38 -2.15 12.49
CA GLN A 448 17.22 -0.96 12.24
C GLN A 448 16.32 0.25 12.00
N LEU A 449 15.33 0.10 11.11
CA LEU A 449 14.36 1.16 10.84
C LEU A 449 13.63 1.62 12.12
N TYR A 450 13.26 0.68 12.99
CA TYR A 450 12.67 1.01 14.29
C TYR A 450 13.62 1.83 15.18
N VAL A 451 14.92 1.48 15.22
CA VAL A 451 15.94 2.24 15.97
C VAL A 451 16.06 3.66 15.44
N ASP A 452 16.03 3.85 14.12
CA ASP A 452 16.09 5.18 13.51
C ASP A 452 14.88 6.03 13.87
N ILE A 453 13.67 5.45 13.86
CA ILE A 453 12.44 6.14 14.28
C ILE A 453 12.54 6.55 15.75
N ARG A 454 13.09 5.70 16.62
CA ARG A 454 13.32 6.03 18.03
C ARG A 454 14.36 7.12 18.21
N TYR A 455 15.34 7.22 17.31
CA TYR A 455 16.30 8.31 17.29
C TYR A 455 15.63 9.63 16.89
N VAL A 456 14.79 9.63 15.84
CA VAL A 456 14.04 10.82 15.39
C VAL A 456 13.08 11.35 16.45
N LEU A 457 12.29 10.47 17.05
CA LEU A 457 11.25 10.87 18.01
C LEU A 457 11.81 11.28 19.37
N GLU A 458 13.06 10.94 19.66
CA GLU A 458 13.68 11.16 20.96
C GLU A 458 12.76 10.74 22.14
N GLY A 459 12.69 11.59 23.19
CA GLY A 459 11.76 11.43 24.31
C GLY A 459 10.29 11.64 23.95
N ASP A 460 9.98 12.18 22.77
CA ASP A 460 8.61 12.42 22.29
C ASP A 460 7.92 11.15 21.75
N THR A 461 8.61 10.00 21.79
CA THR A 461 8.02 8.70 21.43
C THR A 461 6.68 8.45 22.17
N VAL A 462 6.57 8.92 23.42
CA VAL A 462 5.36 8.77 24.25
C VAL A 462 4.16 9.56 23.68
N LYS A 463 4.38 10.68 22.98
CA LYS A 463 3.30 11.50 22.40
C LYS A 463 2.45 10.72 21.39
N VAL A 464 3.08 9.79 20.64
CA VAL A 464 2.38 8.93 19.69
C VAL A 464 1.41 8.00 20.41
N PHE A 465 1.80 7.50 21.58
CA PHE A 465 0.92 6.70 22.45
C PHE A 465 -0.21 7.56 23.02
N ASP A 466 0.06 8.77 23.49
CA ASP A 466 -0.96 9.67 24.05
C ASP A 466 -2.05 9.99 22.99
N GLN A 467 -1.65 10.31 21.76
CA GLN A 467 -2.57 10.55 20.63
C GLN A 467 -3.41 9.31 20.29
N MET A 468 -2.81 8.10 20.35
CA MET A 468 -3.53 6.85 20.18
C MET A 468 -4.56 6.65 21.31
N GLN A 469 -4.19 6.92 22.57
CA GLN A 469 -5.12 6.81 23.69
C GLN A 469 -6.27 7.81 23.58
N ASP A 470 -6.01 9.05 23.17
CA ASP A 470 -7.06 10.06 22.96
C ASP A 470 -8.05 9.59 21.89
N THR A 471 -7.54 9.06 20.77
CA THR A 471 -8.38 8.47 19.72
C THR A 471 -9.18 7.28 20.27
N ALA A 472 -8.56 6.38 21.03
CA ALA A 472 -9.24 5.23 21.63
C ALA A 472 -10.35 5.65 22.61
N ARG A 473 -10.11 6.64 23.48
CA ARG A 473 -11.11 7.15 24.44
C ARG A 473 -12.31 7.78 23.73
N GLN A 474 -12.05 8.59 22.70
CA GLN A 474 -13.12 9.20 21.92
C GLN A 474 -14.01 8.14 21.25
N ASN A 475 -13.39 7.11 20.67
CA ASN A 475 -14.08 6.02 19.99
C ASN A 475 -14.82 5.09 20.96
N GLU A 476 -14.20 4.75 22.10
CA GLU A 476 -14.82 3.95 23.16
C GLU A 476 -16.06 4.67 23.71
N ALA A 477 -15.94 5.96 24.06
CA ALA A 477 -17.06 6.74 24.57
C ALA A 477 -18.20 6.84 23.55
N ALA A 478 -17.90 7.05 22.27
CA ALA A 478 -18.90 7.09 21.21
C ALA A 478 -19.60 5.74 21.02
N LEU A 479 -18.86 4.62 21.03
CA LEU A 479 -19.46 3.29 20.91
C LEU A 479 -20.30 2.93 22.14
N THR A 480 -19.85 3.30 23.34
CA THR A 480 -20.56 3.01 24.60
C THR A 480 -21.87 3.77 24.69
N ARG A 481 -21.93 5.04 24.26
CA ARG A 481 -23.19 5.81 24.22
C ARG A 481 -24.20 5.25 23.21
N VAL A 482 -23.75 4.84 22.03
CA VAL A 482 -24.62 4.23 21.01
C VAL A 482 -25.06 2.80 21.40
N TYR A 483 -24.31 2.11 22.28
CA TYR A 483 -24.50 0.71 22.63
C TYR A 483 -25.93 0.30 23.00
N GLU A 484 -26.62 1.16 23.74
CA GLU A 484 -27.98 0.89 24.23
C GLU A 484 -29.01 0.88 23.11
N HIS A 485 -28.81 1.72 22.10
CA HIS A 485 -29.74 2.01 21.01
C HIS A 485 -29.63 1.06 19.79
N VAL A 486 -28.68 0.13 19.77
CA VAL A 486 -28.41 -0.73 18.59
C VAL A 486 -29.26 -2.01 18.57
N GLN A 487 -29.99 -2.23 17.47
CA GLN A 487 -30.87 -3.40 17.24
C GLN A 487 -30.48 -4.19 15.97
N PRO A 488 -29.34 -4.91 15.99
CA PRO A 488 -29.42 -6.37 16.14
C PRO A 488 -28.42 -6.96 17.15
N SER A 489 -28.78 -8.09 17.77
CA SER A 489 -27.95 -8.75 18.81
C SER A 489 -26.54 -9.14 18.35
N ARG A 490 -26.34 -9.40 17.05
CA ARG A 490 -25.02 -9.68 16.48
C ARG A 490 -24.13 -8.44 16.46
N LEU A 491 -24.64 -7.31 15.98
CA LEU A 491 -23.89 -6.05 15.91
C LEU A 491 -23.59 -5.53 17.33
N LYS A 492 -24.54 -5.65 18.25
CA LYS A 492 -24.35 -5.34 19.67
C LYS A 492 -23.24 -6.18 20.31
N ARG A 493 -23.17 -7.49 19.99
CA ARG A 493 -22.07 -8.36 20.44
C ARG A 493 -20.73 -7.98 19.84
N GLU A 494 -20.70 -7.67 18.53
CA GLU A 494 -19.48 -7.25 17.85
C GLU A 494 -18.94 -5.94 18.43
N MET A 495 -19.81 -4.94 18.60
CA MET A 495 -19.50 -3.66 19.23
C MET A 495 -18.97 -3.84 20.65
N TRP A 496 -19.62 -4.68 21.48
CA TRP A 496 -19.09 -5.00 22.80
C TRP A 496 -17.69 -5.63 22.73
N GLY A 497 -17.46 -6.53 21.78
CA GLY A 497 -16.14 -7.11 21.54
C GLY A 497 -15.09 -6.04 21.16
N ARG A 498 -15.48 -5.02 20.39
CA ARG A 498 -14.59 -3.91 20.01
C ARG A 498 -14.31 -2.96 21.17
N ILE A 499 -15.33 -2.63 21.98
CA ILE A 499 -15.15 -1.86 23.22
C ILE A 499 -14.20 -2.60 24.18
N ALA A 500 -14.42 -3.89 24.38
CA ALA A 500 -13.56 -4.72 25.22
C ALA A 500 -12.12 -4.81 24.69
N GLU A 501 -11.94 -4.88 23.36
CA GLU A 501 -10.63 -4.85 22.73
C GLU A 501 -9.91 -3.51 22.95
N MET A 502 -10.59 -2.38 22.70
CA MET A 502 -10.03 -1.04 22.91
C MET A 502 -9.63 -0.84 24.38
N ASN A 503 -10.50 -1.24 25.31
CA ASN A 503 -10.20 -1.20 26.73
C ASN A 503 -8.97 -2.03 27.06
N CYS A 504 -8.95 -3.32 26.71
CA CYS A 504 -7.86 -4.23 27.07
C CYS A 504 -6.50 -3.86 26.45
N VAL A 505 -6.48 -3.47 25.16
CA VAL A 505 -5.23 -3.30 24.39
C VAL A 505 -4.71 -1.87 24.45
N MET A 506 -5.58 -0.87 24.39
CA MET A 506 -5.20 0.53 24.16
C MET A 506 -5.34 1.41 25.42
N LEU A 507 -6.43 1.24 26.17
CA LEU A 507 -6.73 2.06 27.36
C LEU A 507 -6.20 1.45 28.65
N GLU A 508 -6.14 0.13 28.73
CA GLU A 508 -5.53 -0.66 29.81
C GLU A 508 -4.20 -1.29 29.36
N ASP A 509 -3.43 -1.80 30.31
CA ASP A 509 -2.20 -2.53 30.04
C ASP A 509 -2.42 -4.03 30.27
N PHE A 510 -2.79 -4.75 29.20
CA PHE A 510 -3.01 -6.20 29.25
C PHE A 510 -1.78 -7.01 29.70
N MET A 511 -0.58 -6.41 29.76
CA MET A 511 0.63 -7.06 30.25
C MET A 511 0.93 -6.77 31.72
N GLU A 512 0.32 -5.74 32.31
CA GLU A 512 0.60 -5.25 33.66
C GLU A 512 0.47 -6.35 34.71
N GLN A 513 -0.62 -7.11 34.68
CA GLN A 513 -0.88 -8.18 35.65
C GLN A 513 0.22 -9.25 35.63
N ASP A 514 0.67 -9.67 34.43
CA ASP A 514 1.72 -10.69 34.30
C ASP A 514 3.10 -10.14 34.66
N LYS A 515 3.38 -8.85 34.38
CA LYS A 515 4.59 -8.16 34.85
C LYS A 515 4.66 -8.15 36.38
N ILE A 516 3.61 -7.66 37.03
CA ILE A 516 3.53 -7.60 38.51
C ILE A 516 3.70 -8.99 39.11
N ARG A 517 3.02 -10.01 38.55
CA ARG A 517 3.15 -11.40 39.00
C ARG A 517 4.61 -11.87 38.94
N ARG A 518 5.30 -11.67 37.81
CA ARG A 518 6.71 -12.07 37.64
C ARG A 518 7.67 -11.30 38.53
N TRP A 519 7.40 -10.02 38.81
CA TRP A 519 8.21 -9.20 39.72
C TRP A 519 8.10 -9.72 41.15
N LYS A 520 6.87 -10.02 41.61
CA LYS A 520 6.62 -10.62 42.91
C LYS A 520 7.30 -11.98 43.06
N GLU A 521 7.25 -12.83 42.02
CA GLU A 521 7.96 -14.13 42.00
C GLU A 521 9.49 -13.99 42.12
N ARG A 522 10.05 -12.82 41.81
CA ARG A 522 11.48 -12.50 41.95
C ARG A 522 11.81 -11.72 43.23
N GLY A 523 10.82 -11.46 44.08
CA GLY A 523 11.01 -10.70 45.32
C GLY A 523 11.15 -9.19 45.10
N ILE A 524 10.74 -8.66 43.94
CA ILE A 524 10.72 -7.22 43.66
C ILE A 524 9.32 -6.70 44.01
N THR A 525 9.18 -6.01 45.15
CA THR A 525 7.88 -5.53 45.68
C THR A 525 7.75 -4.01 45.74
N ASP A 526 8.87 -3.28 45.74
CA ASP A 526 8.89 -1.85 46.08
C ASP A 526 8.98 -0.94 44.85
N GLU A 527 9.31 -1.51 43.68
CA GLU A 527 9.37 -0.77 42.42
C GLU A 527 8.00 -0.76 41.70
N LYS A 528 7.60 0.42 41.22
CA LYS A 528 6.38 0.56 40.42
C LYS A 528 6.66 0.07 38.99
N VAL A 529 5.89 -0.91 38.54
CA VAL A 529 5.89 -1.34 37.14
C VAL A 529 5.34 -0.19 36.29
N GLU A 530 6.09 0.19 35.25
CA GLU A 530 5.65 1.20 34.30
C GLU A 530 4.47 0.67 33.47
N LYS A 531 3.34 1.39 33.52
CA LYS A 531 2.15 1.07 32.73
C LYS A 531 2.32 1.43 31.26
N HIS A 532 1.81 0.56 30.40
CA HIS A 532 1.82 0.66 28.94
C HIS A 532 3.21 0.76 28.33
N SER A 533 4.23 0.19 28.97
CA SER A 533 5.61 0.36 28.54
C SER A 533 5.85 -0.08 27.08
N LEU A 534 5.15 -1.13 26.62
CA LEU A 534 5.21 -1.59 25.24
C LEU A 534 4.73 -0.50 24.27
N LEU A 535 3.50 -0.01 24.42
CA LEU A 535 2.91 0.94 23.47
C LEU A 535 3.51 2.35 23.57
N LYS A 536 3.97 2.76 24.76
CA LYS A 536 4.71 4.01 24.97
C LYS A 536 6.04 4.05 24.23
N ARG A 537 6.66 2.89 24.04
CA ARG A 537 7.93 2.75 23.33
C ARG A 537 7.75 2.34 21.87
N HIS A 538 6.54 1.92 21.46
CA HIS A 538 6.31 1.32 20.16
C HIS A 538 5.43 2.19 19.25
N PRO A 539 5.99 3.28 18.67
CA PRO A 539 5.21 4.29 17.96
C PRO A 539 4.51 3.74 16.71
N ILE A 540 5.10 2.75 16.03
CA ILE A 540 4.52 2.10 14.85
C ILE A 540 3.16 1.46 15.20
N TRP A 541 3.15 0.58 16.20
CA TRP A 541 1.95 -0.12 16.64
C TRP A 541 0.92 0.83 17.25
N SER A 542 1.33 1.86 18.01
CA SER A 542 0.40 2.91 18.46
C SER A 542 -0.29 3.63 17.30
N GLY A 543 0.45 3.99 16.25
CA GLY A 543 -0.13 4.59 15.03
C GLY A 543 -1.12 3.65 14.31
N LEU A 544 -0.78 2.36 14.20
CA LEU A 544 -1.65 1.35 13.61
C LEU A 544 -2.92 1.08 14.44
N LEU A 545 -2.81 1.08 15.77
CA LEU A 545 -3.94 0.94 16.68
C LEU A 545 -4.89 2.15 16.58
N SER A 546 -4.34 3.36 16.45
CA SER A 546 -5.14 4.57 16.20
C SER A 546 -5.95 4.45 14.90
N LEU A 547 -5.30 4.01 13.80
CA LEU A 547 -5.99 3.78 12.53
C LEU A 547 -7.07 2.71 12.66
N ARG A 548 -6.77 1.59 13.34
CA ARG A 548 -7.72 0.50 13.58
C ARG A 548 -8.95 1.00 14.33
N CYS A 549 -8.79 1.80 15.38
CA CYS A 549 -9.92 2.42 16.09
C CYS A 549 -10.85 3.16 15.13
N ARG A 550 -10.30 4.06 14.31
CA ARG A 550 -11.08 4.85 13.36
C ARG A 550 -11.78 3.97 12.32
N LEU A 551 -11.07 3.00 11.73
CA LEU A 551 -11.63 2.08 10.75
C LEU A 551 -12.78 1.26 11.33
N VAL A 552 -12.61 0.69 12.52
CA VAL A 552 -13.59 -0.16 13.18
C VAL A 552 -14.82 0.64 13.61
N SER A 553 -14.64 1.78 14.25
CA SER A 553 -15.75 2.63 14.69
C SER A 553 -16.51 3.22 13.50
N ASN A 554 -15.81 3.65 12.45
CA ASN A 554 -16.45 4.16 11.25
C ASN A 554 -17.27 3.08 10.54
N ASP A 555 -16.74 1.86 10.41
CA ASP A 555 -17.47 0.75 9.80
C ASP A 555 -18.67 0.29 10.66
N LEU A 556 -18.53 0.24 11.99
CA LEU A 556 -19.66 -0.02 12.89
C LEU A 556 -20.71 1.07 12.79
N GLY A 557 -20.31 2.35 12.82
CA GLY A 557 -21.19 3.49 12.69
C GLY A 557 -21.92 3.51 11.35
N HIS A 558 -21.21 3.26 10.24
CA HIS A 558 -21.80 3.13 8.91
C HIS A 558 -22.87 2.02 8.89
N ARG A 559 -22.59 0.85 9.49
CA ARG A 559 -23.55 -0.25 9.58
C ARG A 559 -24.77 0.10 10.45
N ILE A 560 -24.60 0.87 11.53
CA ILE A 560 -25.69 1.35 12.38
C ILE A 560 -26.58 2.32 11.60
N VAL A 561 -25.99 3.36 11.02
CA VAL A 561 -26.68 4.36 10.20
C VAL A 561 -27.38 3.69 9.01
N SER A 562 -26.74 2.75 8.34
CA SER A 562 -27.31 1.94 7.25
C SER A 562 -28.58 1.20 7.66
N SER A 563 -28.68 0.80 8.92
CA SER A 563 -29.79 0.01 9.46
C SER A 563 -30.93 0.84 10.06
N SER A 564 -30.67 2.12 10.38
CA SER A 564 -31.63 3.02 11.03
C SER A 564 -32.27 3.99 10.04
N THR A 565 -33.48 4.44 10.35
CA THR A 565 -34.20 5.48 9.60
C THR A 565 -34.00 6.89 10.18
N ALA A 566 -33.43 6.99 11.40
CA ALA A 566 -33.31 8.24 12.14
C ALA A 566 -32.45 9.29 11.41
N VAL A 567 -31.31 8.89 10.85
CA VAL A 567 -30.39 9.83 10.17
C VAL A 567 -31.03 10.42 8.90
N LEU A 568 -31.76 9.63 8.12
CA LEU A 568 -32.50 10.16 6.95
C LEU A 568 -33.60 11.12 7.39
N ALA A 569 -34.37 10.77 8.42
CA ALA A 569 -35.40 11.65 8.95
C ALA A 569 -34.80 13.00 9.40
N ALA A 570 -33.73 12.96 10.18
CA ALA A 570 -33.02 14.15 10.63
C ALA A 570 -32.47 14.99 9.46
N ALA A 571 -31.93 14.36 8.42
CA ALA A 571 -31.44 15.06 7.22
C ALA A 571 -32.56 15.82 6.49
N PHE A 572 -33.73 15.20 6.34
CA PHE A 572 -34.91 15.84 5.73
C PHE A 572 -35.45 16.99 6.59
N ALA A 573 -35.47 16.82 7.91
CA ALA A 573 -35.90 17.86 8.84
C ALA A 573 -34.96 19.08 8.79
N TYR A 574 -33.65 18.85 8.84
CA TYR A 574 -32.63 19.89 8.76
C TYR A 574 -32.70 20.66 7.44
N GLU A 575 -32.79 19.98 6.30
CA GLU A 575 -32.90 20.68 5.01
C GLU A 575 -34.25 21.42 4.87
N ALA A 576 -35.35 20.87 5.39
CA ALA A 576 -36.63 21.56 5.41
C ALA A 576 -36.54 22.89 6.18
N ALA A 577 -35.87 22.91 7.33
CA ALA A 577 -35.60 24.13 8.07
C ALA A 577 -34.67 25.10 7.32
N ARG A 578 -33.63 24.59 6.64
CA ARG A 578 -32.77 25.42 5.79
C ARG A 578 -33.54 26.10 4.66
N LEU A 579 -34.53 25.45 4.07
CA LEU A 579 -35.38 26.08 3.02
C LEU A 579 -36.20 27.26 3.55
N VAL A 580 -36.59 27.24 4.82
CA VAL A 580 -37.37 28.31 5.47
C VAL A 580 -36.46 29.42 6.00
N ALA A 581 -35.31 29.07 6.58
CA ALA A 581 -34.45 29.99 7.33
C ALA A 581 -32.97 29.93 6.89
N ARG A 582 -32.71 29.96 5.58
CA ARG A 582 -31.35 29.82 4.98
C ARG A 582 -30.26 30.63 5.68
N ASP A 583 -30.53 31.91 5.96
CA ASP A 583 -29.51 32.85 6.44
C ASP A 583 -29.37 32.87 7.97
N PHE A 584 -30.27 32.20 8.70
CA PHE A 584 -30.38 32.32 10.17
C PHE A 584 -30.20 31.00 10.92
N LEU A 585 -30.17 29.86 10.22
CA LEU A 585 -29.95 28.56 10.83
C LEU A 585 -28.45 28.30 11.01
N PRO A 586 -27.97 27.95 12.22
CA PRO A 586 -26.59 27.54 12.41
C PRO A 586 -26.22 26.32 11.55
N SER A 587 -24.94 26.14 11.25
CA SER A 587 -24.46 24.94 10.54
C SER A 587 -24.52 23.72 11.45
N TRP A 588 -24.80 22.56 10.88
CA TRP A 588 -24.67 21.26 11.57
C TRP A 588 -23.50 20.49 10.97
N PRO A 589 -22.28 20.58 11.55
CA PRO A 589 -21.06 20.07 10.91
C PRO A 589 -21.13 18.59 10.51
N SER A 590 -21.64 17.72 11.40
CA SER A 590 -21.78 16.28 11.15
C SER A 590 -22.71 15.99 9.97
N MET A 591 -23.89 16.62 9.93
CA MET A 591 -24.88 16.43 8.88
C MET A 591 -24.45 17.08 7.55
N ASP A 592 -23.87 18.28 7.59
CA ASP A 592 -23.33 18.96 6.41
C ASP A 592 -22.18 18.13 5.79
N GLY A 593 -21.29 17.55 6.63
CA GLY A 593 -20.25 16.63 6.20
C GLY A 593 -20.80 15.36 5.55
N PHE A 594 -21.83 14.76 6.14
CA PHE A 594 -22.52 13.58 5.61
C PHE A 594 -23.18 13.86 4.25
N ILE A 595 -23.92 14.96 4.12
CA ILE A 595 -24.57 15.37 2.87
C ILE A 595 -23.52 15.70 1.80
N LYS A 596 -22.43 16.38 2.17
CA LYS A 596 -21.32 16.68 1.25
C LYS A 596 -20.66 15.41 0.72
N TYR A 597 -20.46 14.40 1.56
CA TYR A 597 -19.78 13.16 1.18
C TYR A 597 -20.63 12.30 0.25
N TYR A 598 -21.91 12.06 0.58
CA TYR A 598 -22.79 11.21 -0.25
C TYR A 598 -23.48 11.97 -1.40
N GLY A 599 -23.49 13.29 -1.35
CA GLY A 599 -24.20 14.15 -2.28
C GLY A 599 -25.67 14.34 -1.90
N GLN A 600 -26.16 15.56 -2.12
CA GLN A 600 -27.54 15.95 -1.81
C GLN A 600 -28.57 15.11 -2.57
N ASP A 601 -28.28 14.76 -3.82
CA ASP A 601 -29.13 13.91 -4.67
C ASP A 601 -29.30 12.50 -4.12
N CYS A 602 -28.28 11.96 -3.46
CA CYS A 602 -28.29 10.63 -2.86
C CYS A 602 -29.07 10.62 -1.53
N VAL A 603 -28.74 11.55 -0.63
CA VAL A 603 -29.32 11.60 0.72
C VAL A 603 -30.77 12.08 0.72
N LEU A 604 -31.08 13.11 -0.08
CA LEU A 604 -32.40 13.74 -0.12
C LEU A 604 -33.25 13.30 -1.33
N LEU A 605 -32.76 12.30 -2.09
CA LEU A 605 -33.40 11.80 -3.31
C LEU A 605 -33.69 12.91 -4.34
N GLN A 606 -32.88 13.98 -4.36
CA GLN A 606 -33.05 15.14 -5.23
C GLN A 606 -32.59 14.86 -6.67
N GLY A 607 -33.23 13.95 -7.40
CA GLY A 607 -33.09 13.96 -8.86
C GLY A 607 -33.48 15.35 -9.40
N ASN A 608 -32.59 16.00 -10.18
CA ASN A 608 -32.76 17.31 -10.85
C ASN A 608 -34.16 17.93 -10.73
N LEU A 609 -34.39 18.74 -9.69
CA LEU A 609 -35.67 19.42 -9.46
C LEU A 609 -35.49 20.94 -9.29
N SER A 610 -36.41 21.64 -9.94
CA SER A 610 -36.52 23.09 -10.14
C SER A 610 -36.52 23.91 -8.85
N GLY A 611 -35.93 25.10 -8.88
CA GLY A 611 -35.65 25.98 -7.74
C GLY A 611 -36.81 26.59 -6.94
N ASN A 612 -37.98 25.94 -6.86
CA ASN A 612 -39.16 26.40 -6.09
C ASN A 612 -39.71 25.34 -5.11
N MET A 613 -38.86 24.51 -4.49
CA MET A 613 -39.31 23.49 -3.53
C MET A 613 -39.56 24.11 -2.14
N SER A 614 -40.75 23.92 -1.56
CA SER A 614 -41.06 24.35 -0.18
C SER A 614 -40.67 23.28 0.85
N ALA A 615 -40.55 23.67 2.12
CA ALA A 615 -40.31 22.72 3.22
C ALA A 615 -41.38 21.62 3.32
N ALA A 616 -42.65 21.97 3.05
CA ALA A 616 -43.75 21.01 3.01
C ALA A 616 -43.60 20.01 1.86
N ASP A 617 -43.13 20.44 0.69
CA ASP A 617 -42.88 19.54 -0.44
C ASP A 617 -41.78 18.52 -0.13
N LEU A 618 -40.73 18.94 0.58
CA LEU A 618 -39.63 18.07 0.98
C LEU A 618 -40.08 17.02 2.01
N LEU A 619 -40.83 17.42 3.03
CA LEU A 619 -41.37 16.48 4.04
C LEU A 619 -42.45 15.56 3.45
N LYS A 620 -43.27 16.07 2.52
CA LYS A 620 -44.22 15.24 1.79
C LYS A 620 -43.51 14.17 0.97
N ARG A 621 -42.37 14.49 0.38
CA ARG A 621 -41.53 13.52 -0.33
C ARG A 621 -41.02 12.42 0.62
N PHE A 622 -40.57 12.79 1.82
CA PHE A 622 -40.17 11.81 2.84
C PHE A 622 -41.29 10.78 3.11
N ALA A 623 -42.54 11.25 3.20
CA ALA A 623 -43.72 10.39 3.36
C ALA A 623 -44.06 9.57 2.10
N GLU A 624 -44.04 10.17 0.91
CA GLU A 624 -44.38 9.52 -0.37
C GLU A 624 -43.44 8.36 -0.72
N TYR A 625 -42.16 8.45 -0.34
CA TYR A 625 -41.17 7.41 -0.58
C TYR A 625 -41.08 6.36 0.55
N ASP A 626 -41.99 6.40 1.54
CA ASP A 626 -42.01 5.52 2.71
C ASP A 626 -40.63 5.42 3.41
N LEU A 627 -39.97 6.56 3.59
CA LEU A 627 -38.63 6.61 4.18
C LEU A 627 -38.61 6.29 5.68
N THR A 628 -39.78 6.21 6.31
CA THR A 628 -39.95 5.69 7.67
C THR A 628 -39.67 4.19 7.81
N ASN A 629 -39.75 3.44 6.70
CA ASN A 629 -39.47 2.00 6.68
C ASN A 629 -38.30 1.64 5.75
N THR A 630 -37.78 2.63 5.01
CA THR A 630 -36.69 2.45 4.05
C THR A 630 -35.34 2.64 4.73
N LYS A 631 -34.54 1.58 4.78
CA LYS A 631 -33.18 1.63 5.32
C LYS A 631 -32.25 2.42 4.40
N ILE A 632 -31.34 3.21 4.96
CA ILE A 632 -30.38 4.02 4.19
C ILE A 632 -29.53 3.16 3.26
N ALA A 633 -29.19 1.93 3.67
CA ALA A 633 -28.55 0.91 2.84
C ALA A 633 -29.21 0.77 1.44
N SER A 634 -30.54 0.83 1.37
CA SER A 634 -31.26 0.66 0.10
C SER A 634 -31.09 1.84 -0.88
N LEU A 635 -30.47 2.94 -0.46
CA LEU A 635 -30.15 4.07 -1.32
C LEU A 635 -28.97 3.75 -2.24
N VAL A 636 -29.12 4.08 -3.52
CA VAL A 636 -28.11 3.85 -4.55
C VAL A 636 -26.84 4.62 -4.20
N GLY A 637 -25.73 3.90 -3.96
CA GLY A 637 -24.43 4.49 -3.66
C GLY A 637 -24.07 4.53 -2.17
N PHE A 638 -25.00 4.22 -1.27
CA PHE A 638 -24.73 4.17 0.18
C PHE A 638 -24.07 2.86 0.64
N ASP A 639 -24.38 1.76 -0.06
CA ASP A 639 -24.09 0.38 0.34
C ASP A 639 -22.63 -0.09 0.18
N LYS A 640 -21.74 0.72 -0.42
CA LYS A 640 -20.38 0.26 -0.75
C LYS A 640 -19.31 1.20 -0.23
N PRO A 641 -18.51 0.78 0.78
CA PRO A 641 -17.27 1.49 1.10
C PRO A 641 -16.36 1.49 -0.13
N SER A 642 -15.45 2.46 -0.20
CA SER A 642 -14.44 2.49 -1.28
C SER A 642 -13.59 1.21 -1.25
N LYS A 643 -12.97 0.84 -2.37
CA LYS A 643 -12.13 -0.37 -2.36
C LYS A 643 -10.92 -0.17 -1.44
N THR A 644 -10.40 1.05 -1.37
CA THR A 644 -9.29 1.46 -0.50
C THR A 644 -9.71 1.27 0.98
N GLN A 645 -10.88 1.75 1.39
CA GLN A 645 -11.37 1.54 2.76
C GLN A 645 -11.56 0.07 3.08
N ALA A 646 -12.17 -0.70 2.18
CA ALA A 646 -12.35 -2.13 2.36
C ALA A 646 -10.99 -2.86 2.49
N ALA A 647 -9.99 -2.47 1.70
CA ALA A 647 -8.64 -3.03 1.75
C ALA A 647 -7.92 -2.70 3.08
N PHE A 648 -8.02 -1.46 3.58
CA PHE A 648 -7.49 -1.10 4.90
C PHE A 648 -8.24 -1.80 6.02
N TYR A 649 -9.56 -1.91 5.95
CA TYR A 649 -10.35 -2.63 6.94
C TYR A 649 -9.99 -4.13 6.96
N GLU A 650 -9.80 -4.76 5.80
CA GLU A 650 -9.35 -6.15 5.72
C GLU A 650 -7.96 -6.35 6.36
N ARG A 651 -7.01 -5.42 6.14
CA ARG A 651 -5.66 -5.51 6.70
C ARG A 651 -5.59 -5.19 8.19
N TYR A 652 -6.23 -4.11 8.63
CA TYR A 652 -6.04 -3.53 9.96
C TYR A 652 -7.28 -3.59 10.86
N GLY A 653 -8.50 -3.75 10.30
CA GLY A 653 -9.76 -3.79 11.02
C GLY A 653 -10.26 -5.21 11.35
N VAL A 654 -9.97 -6.21 10.51
CA VAL A 654 -10.41 -7.59 10.72
C VAL A 654 -9.49 -8.35 11.67
N ASP A 655 -10.07 -9.17 12.55
CA ASP A 655 -9.32 -10.11 13.39
C ASP A 655 -8.87 -11.29 12.55
N THR A 656 -7.58 -11.38 12.26
CA THR A 656 -7.04 -12.52 11.51
C THR A 656 -6.20 -13.42 12.39
N GLU A 657 -6.50 -14.72 12.37
CA GLU A 657 -5.66 -15.73 13.02
C GLU A 657 -4.29 -15.89 12.35
N ARG A 658 -4.12 -15.35 11.13
CA ARG A 658 -2.88 -15.40 10.37
C ARG A 658 -1.92 -14.33 10.87
N SER A 659 -0.73 -14.75 11.28
CA SER A 659 0.32 -13.86 11.75
C SER A 659 0.88 -12.95 10.66
N ARG A 660 0.82 -13.34 9.38
CA ARG A 660 1.19 -12.48 8.25
C ARG A 660 0.16 -12.57 7.14
N GLN A 661 -0.15 -11.43 6.54
CA GLN A 661 -1.06 -11.31 5.42
C GLN A 661 -0.29 -10.97 4.14
N ASP A 662 -0.77 -11.46 3.00
CA ASP A 662 -0.23 -11.03 1.70
C ASP A 662 -0.51 -9.53 1.50
N MET A 663 0.40 -8.78 0.85
CA MET A 663 0.22 -7.37 0.48
C MET A 663 -0.84 -7.14 -0.64
N ARG A 664 -1.93 -7.92 -0.66
CA ARG A 664 -3.01 -7.78 -1.65
C ARG A 664 -3.76 -6.46 -1.48
N TYR A 665 -3.91 -6.01 -0.24
CA TYR A 665 -4.55 -4.73 0.07
C TYR A 665 -3.86 -3.57 -0.67
N LEU A 666 -2.52 -3.56 -0.74
CA LEU A 666 -1.77 -2.57 -1.53
C LEU A 666 -2.10 -2.64 -3.01
N GLN A 667 -2.19 -3.85 -3.58
CA GLN A 667 -2.54 -4.02 -4.99
C GLN A 667 -3.92 -3.46 -5.30
N ASP A 668 -4.88 -3.61 -4.38
CA ASP A 668 -6.24 -3.11 -4.57
C ASP A 668 -6.31 -1.58 -4.44
N ILE A 669 -5.57 -0.99 -3.49
CA ILE A 669 -5.41 0.47 -3.35
C ILE A 669 -4.79 1.06 -4.62
N ILE A 670 -3.71 0.46 -5.12
CA ILE A 670 -3.01 0.91 -6.33
C ILE A 670 -3.95 0.86 -7.53
N LYS A 671 -4.63 -0.29 -7.74
CA LYS A 671 -5.58 -0.42 -8.86
C LYS A 671 -6.64 0.66 -8.81
N GLU A 672 -7.20 0.98 -7.64
CA GLU A 672 -8.21 2.02 -7.51
C GLU A 672 -7.64 3.41 -7.86
N LYS A 673 -6.53 3.81 -7.23
CA LYS A 673 -5.89 5.12 -7.45
C LYS A 673 -5.57 5.39 -8.93
N TYR A 674 -5.00 4.42 -9.62
CA TYR A 674 -4.65 4.58 -11.03
C TYR A 674 -5.86 4.43 -11.98
N SER A 675 -6.89 3.65 -11.60
CA SER A 675 -8.14 3.57 -12.38
C SER A 675 -8.95 4.87 -12.34
N VAL A 676 -8.95 5.57 -11.20
CA VAL A 676 -9.61 6.89 -11.07
C VAL A 676 -8.96 7.89 -12.02
N ASN A 677 -7.63 7.93 -12.10
CA ASN A 677 -6.90 8.83 -13.00
C ASN A 677 -7.18 8.56 -14.49
N ALA A 678 -7.45 7.31 -14.88
CA ALA A 678 -7.82 6.95 -16.25
C ALA A 678 -9.24 7.40 -16.65
N THR A 679 -10.11 7.70 -15.67
CA THR A 679 -11.52 8.06 -15.90
C THR A 679 -11.74 9.57 -16.06
N ILE A 680 -10.71 10.41 -15.80
CA ILE A 680 -10.77 11.88 -15.92
C ILE A 680 -10.51 12.32 -17.38
N LEU A 681 -11.33 11.87 -18.31
CA LEU A 681 -11.51 12.48 -19.64
C LEU A 681 -12.95 13.04 -19.75
N PRO A 682 -13.20 14.11 -20.53
CA PRO A 682 -14.28 15.06 -20.26
C PRO A 682 -15.70 14.47 -20.20
N PRO A 683 -16.59 15.00 -19.33
CA PRO A 683 -17.94 14.50 -19.13
C PRO A 683 -18.88 15.05 -20.19
N HIS A 684 -18.88 14.46 -21.38
CA HIS A 684 -20.04 14.53 -22.25
C HIS A 684 -20.41 13.10 -22.62
N LEU A 685 -21.63 12.69 -22.23
CA LEU A 685 -22.30 11.40 -22.46
C LEU A 685 -22.47 10.52 -21.22
N SER A 686 -23.21 11.00 -20.21
CA SER A 686 -23.97 10.09 -19.33
C SER A 686 -25.20 10.79 -18.75
N ASN A 687 -26.17 11.10 -19.61
CA ASN A 687 -27.54 11.38 -19.17
C ASN A 687 -28.37 10.09 -19.30
N LYS A 688 -28.61 9.40 -18.18
CA LYS A 688 -29.79 8.54 -18.02
C LYS A 688 -30.37 8.71 -16.61
N PRO A 689 -31.68 8.98 -16.48
CA PRO A 689 -32.33 9.16 -15.18
C PRO A 689 -32.55 7.82 -14.47
N LEU A 690 -32.55 7.91 -13.13
CA LEU A 690 -32.81 6.84 -12.15
C LEU A 690 -34.12 6.10 -12.46
N ALA A 691 -34.04 4.77 -12.56
CA ALA A 691 -35.19 3.88 -12.52
C ALA A 691 -35.30 3.25 -11.12
N VAL A 692 -36.42 3.51 -10.45
CA VAL A 692 -36.84 2.85 -9.21
C VAL A 692 -37.00 1.35 -9.47
N ILE A 693 -36.37 0.52 -8.65
CA ILE A 693 -36.51 -0.94 -8.68
C ILE A 693 -37.89 -1.29 -8.16
N ASN A 694 -38.85 -1.52 -9.05
CA ASN A 694 -40.09 -2.22 -8.72
C ASN A 694 -39.83 -3.73 -8.71
N HIS A 695 -40.15 -4.38 -7.60
CA HIS A 695 -40.25 -5.83 -7.52
C HIS A 695 -41.48 -6.30 -8.30
N ASN A 696 -41.31 -6.63 -9.58
CA ASN A 696 -41.96 -7.76 -10.26
C ASN A 696 -41.58 -7.83 -11.74
N GLU A 697 -41.65 -9.05 -12.27
CA GLU A 697 -41.60 -9.46 -13.68
C GLU A 697 -40.26 -9.94 -14.26
N ARG A 698 -40.15 -11.27 -14.26
CA ARG A 698 -39.48 -12.07 -15.28
C ARG A 698 -40.07 -11.73 -16.65
N ASP A 699 -39.28 -11.15 -17.54
CA ASP A 699 -39.26 -11.37 -19.00
C ASP A 699 -38.64 -10.14 -19.70
N ALA A 700 -37.31 -10.09 -19.77
CA ALA A 700 -36.58 -9.18 -20.69
C ALA A 700 -35.10 -9.58 -20.88
N THR A 701 -34.83 -10.83 -21.24
CA THR A 701 -33.51 -11.26 -21.73
C THR A 701 -33.54 -11.48 -23.23
N GLU A 702 -33.54 -10.39 -24.03
CA GLU A 702 -33.15 -10.51 -25.45
C GLU A 702 -32.81 -9.21 -26.21
N LYS A 703 -32.71 -8.03 -25.57
CA LYS A 703 -32.41 -6.77 -26.30
C LYS A 703 -31.18 -5.98 -25.83
N THR A 704 -30.33 -6.57 -24.99
CA THR A 704 -29.07 -5.95 -24.52
C THR A 704 -27.80 -6.50 -25.20
N ALA A 705 -27.93 -7.34 -26.23
CA ALA A 705 -26.78 -8.00 -26.87
C ALA A 705 -26.22 -7.30 -28.13
N GLU A 706 -26.86 -6.26 -28.67
CA GLU A 706 -26.44 -5.65 -29.96
C GLU A 706 -25.66 -4.33 -29.86
N VAL A 707 -25.49 -3.74 -28.67
CA VAL A 707 -24.72 -2.47 -28.51
C VAL A 707 -23.26 -2.72 -28.07
N ALA A 708 -22.88 -3.96 -27.73
CA ALA A 708 -21.53 -4.33 -27.29
C ALA A 708 -20.51 -4.56 -28.43
N LYS A 709 -20.81 -4.14 -29.67
CA LYS A 709 -19.95 -4.37 -30.86
C LYS A 709 -19.22 -3.14 -31.39
N SER A 710 -19.05 -2.08 -30.60
CA SER A 710 -18.08 -1.01 -30.95
C SER A 710 -16.76 -1.25 -30.19
N GLY A 711 -15.77 -1.78 -30.91
CA GLY A 711 -14.48 -2.25 -30.40
C GLY A 711 -13.48 -1.15 -30.05
N THR A 712 -13.94 -0.03 -29.46
CA THR A 712 -13.07 1.10 -29.09
C THR A 712 -12.87 1.26 -27.58
N LEU A 713 -13.83 0.83 -26.75
CA LEU A 713 -13.69 0.92 -25.28
C LEU A 713 -12.87 -0.23 -24.67
N ASP A 714 -13.05 -1.44 -25.22
CA ASP A 714 -12.41 -2.67 -24.71
C ASP A 714 -10.89 -2.69 -24.97
N THR A 715 -10.44 -2.02 -26.03
CA THR A 715 -9.02 -1.89 -26.38
C THR A 715 -8.28 -0.88 -25.48
N SER A 716 -8.96 0.19 -25.06
CA SER A 716 -8.38 1.18 -24.13
C SER A 716 -8.28 0.64 -22.70
N LEU A 717 -9.28 -0.14 -22.25
CA LEU A 717 -9.25 -0.87 -20.98
C LEU A 717 -8.17 -1.96 -20.97
N LYS A 718 -8.05 -2.76 -22.03
CA LYS A 718 -6.97 -3.77 -22.16
C LYS A 718 -5.57 -3.17 -22.26
N THR A 719 -5.46 -1.95 -22.79
CA THR A 719 -4.19 -1.21 -22.84
C THR A 719 -3.85 -0.67 -21.45
N ALA A 720 -4.80 -0.06 -20.74
CA ALA A 720 -4.62 0.39 -19.33
C ALA A 720 -4.35 -0.78 -18.36
N GLU A 721 -4.98 -1.94 -18.55
CA GLU A 721 -4.70 -3.17 -17.78
C GLU A 721 -3.31 -3.75 -18.09
N ARG A 722 -2.77 -3.55 -19.30
CA ARG A 722 -1.38 -3.90 -19.65
C ARG A 722 -0.36 -2.87 -19.17
N PHE A 723 -0.79 -1.64 -18.88
CA PHE A 723 0.06 -0.58 -18.33
C PHE A 723 0.46 -0.85 -16.86
N PHE A 724 -0.34 -1.63 -16.11
CA PHE A 724 -0.16 -1.80 -14.67
C PHE A 724 -0.24 -3.27 -14.26
N GLU A 725 0.82 -4.02 -14.56
CA GLU A 725 1.19 -5.12 -13.68
C GLU A 725 1.74 -4.47 -12.39
N PRO A 726 1.18 -4.76 -11.19
CA PRO A 726 1.71 -4.28 -9.90
C PRO A 726 3.22 -4.51 -9.74
N GLN A 727 3.75 -5.48 -10.50
CA GLN A 727 5.14 -5.84 -10.69
C GLN A 727 6.02 -4.75 -11.35
N ARG A 728 5.72 -3.44 -11.32
CA ARG A 728 6.59 -2.43 -12.00
C ARG A 728 6.87 -1.15 -11.21
N VAL A 729 6.36 -1.05 -9.99
CA VAL A 729 6.48 0.16 -9.17
C VAL A 729 7.67 0.04 -8.21
N SER A 730 8.44 1.12 -8.03
CA SER A 730 9.52 1.17 -7.06
C SER A 730 8.97 1.09 -5.62
N PRO A 731 9.74 0.53 -4.66
CA PRO A 731 9.31 0.48 -3.26
C PRO A 731 8.87 1.82 -2.67
N ILE A 732 9.62 2.90 -2.93
CA ILE A 732 9.28 4.24 -2.44
C ILE A 732 7.94 4.71 -3.01
N ARG A 733 7.71 4.54 -4.31
CA ARG A 733 6.46 4.98 -4.94
C ARG A 733 5.24 4.23 -4.39
N LEU A 734 5.42 2.97 -3.99
CA LEU A 734 4.36 2.22 -3.29
C LEU A 734 4.03 2.85 -1.94
N LEU A 735 5.05 3.24 -1.17
CA LEU A 735 4.86 3.91 0.12
C LEU A 735 4.24 5.30 -0.03
N GLU A 736 4.60 6.06 -1.07
CA GLU A 736 3.98 7.36 -1.40
C GLU A 736 2.49 7.20 -1.73
N VAL A 737 2.15 6.25 -2.62
CA VAL A 737 0.75 5.98 -2.99
C VAL A 737 -0.04 5.53 -1.78
N LEU A 738 0.56 4.70 -0.93
CA LEU A 738 -0.08 4.23 0.30
C LEU A 738 -0.29 5.37 1.28
N GLY A 739 0.72 6.20 1.55
CA GLY A 739 0.63 7.35 2.43
C GLY A 739 -0.45 8.33 1.99
N GLY A 740 -0.49 8.66 0.69
CA GLY A 740 -1.54 9.49 0.11
C GLY A 740 -2.93 8.86 0.23
N ALA A 741 -3.04 7.54 -0.01
CA ALA A 741 -4.32 6.84 0.16
C ALA A 741 -4.79 6.80 1.63
N THR A 742 -3.88 6.70 2.60
CA THR A 742 -4.21 6.79 4.03
C THR A 742 -4.68 8.19 4.39
N ILE A 743 -3.98 9.24 3.95
CA ILE A 743 -4.40 10.65 4.15
C ILE A 743 -5.81 10.87 3.57
N ASP A 744 -6.03 10.45 2.32
CA ASP A 744 -7.33 10.64 1.67
C ASP A 744 -8.47 9.90 2.40
N ILE A 745 -8.18 8.75 2.99
CA ILE A 745 -9.16 8.04 3.83
C ILE A 745 -9.42 8.79 5.12
N LEU A 746 -8.38 9.28 5.80
CA LEU A 746 -8.53 10.03 7.05
C LEU A 746 -9.32 11.33 6.83
N ASP A 747 -9.00 12.08 5.76
CA ASP A 747 -9.59 13.40 5.51
C ASP A 747 -11.00 13.31 4.92
N ASN A 748 -11.32 12.26 4.16
CA ASN A 748 -12.59 12.17 3.43
C ASN A 748 -13.52 11.07 3.96
N GLN A 749 -13.04 9.84 4.09
CA GLN A 749 -13.93 8.68 4.31
C GLN A 749 -14.17 8.41 5.79
N LEU A 750 -13.13 8.62 6.61
CA LEU A 750 -13.17 8.49 8.06
C LEU A 750 -13.49 9.81 8.77
N SER A 751 -13.59 10.93 8.03
CA SER A 751 -13.98 12.22 8.62
C SER A 751 -15.47 12.28 8.95
N VAL A 752 -16.32 11.45 8.33
CA VAL A 752 -17.72 11.32 8.72
C VAL A 752 -17.82 10.48 10.00
N ASN A 753 -18.13 11.13 11.12
CA ASN A 753 -18.39 10.46 12.39
C ASN A 753 -19.83 9.93 12.42
N TYR A 754 -20.06 8.75 11.85
CA TYR A 754 -21.38 8.12 11.79
C TYR A 754 -22.02 7.87 13.15
N LEU A 755 -21.22 7.62 14.20
CA LEU A 755 -21.74 7.37 15.55
C LEU A 755 -22.31 8.67 16.15
N GLN A 756 -21.53 9.75 16.07
CA GLN A 756 -22.00 11.08 16.50
C GLN A 756 -23.21 11.54 15.70
N LEU A 757 -23.18 11.38 14.36
CA LEU A 757 -24.30 11.72 13.50
C LEU A 757 -25.58 10.97 13.89
N TYR A 758 -25.46 9.69 14.24
CA TYR A 758 -26.57 8.87 14.69
C TYR A 758 -27.16 9.38 16.01
N GLU A 759 -26.33 9.68 17.01
CA GLU A 759 -26.76 10.25 18.30
C GLU A 759 -27.46 11.59 18.12
N GLU A 760 -26.81 12.53 17.42
CA GLU A 760 -27.33 13.86 17.14
C GLU A 760 -28.67 13.79 16.39
N SER A 761 -28.84 12.81 15.48
CA SER A 761 -30.10 12.60 14.76
C SER A 761 -31.23 12.13 15.67
N ILE A 762 -30.95 11.29 16.66
CA ILE A 762 -31.95 10.84 17.65
C ILE A 762 -32.40 12.04 18.50
N VAL A 763 -31.44 12.76 19.09
CA VAL A 763 -31.72 13.92 19.94
C VAL A 763 -32.54 14.99 19.20
N LEU A 764 -32.22 15.24 17.92
CA LEU A 764 -33.00 16.18 17.13
C LEU A 764 -34.46 15.71 16.94
N LEU A 765 -34.66 14.43 16.61
CA LEU A 765 -36.01 13.90 16.37
C LEU A 765 -36.84 13.84 17.65
N GLU A 766 -36.21 13.57 18.80
CA GLU A 766 -36.83 13.65 20.11
C GLU A 766 -37.28 15.09 20.42
N ALA A 767 -36.40 16.08 20.21
CA ALA A 767 -36.75 17.49 20.38
C ALA A 767 -37.90 17.93 19.46
N ILE A 768 -37.93 17.47 18.21
CA ILE A 768 -39.06 17.72 17.29
C ILE A 768 -40.34 17.03 17.84
N SER A 769 -40.24 15.79 18.30
CA SER A 769 -41.36 15.03 18.88
C SER A 769 -41.97 15.75 20.10
N GLU A 770 -41.13 16.35 20.95
CA GLU A 770 -41.57 17.13 22.11
C GLU A 770 -42.26 18.44 21.73
N LYS A 771 -41.80 19.13 20.67
CA LYS A 771 -42.45 20.36 20.18
C LYS A 771 -43.80 20.12 19.53
N PHE A 772 -44.07 18.90 19.04
CA PHE A 772 -45.31 18.56 18.36
C PHE A 772 -46.08 17.40 19.04
N PRO A 773 -46.52 17.56 20.31
CA PRO A 773 -47.07 16.47 21.10
C PRO A 773 -48.35 15.86 20.50
N GLU A 774 -49.21 16.69 19.89
CA GLU A 774 -50.44 16.23 19.23
C GLU A 774 -50.14 15.35 18.00
N ILE A 775 -49.07 15.67 17.26
CA ILE A 775 -48.64 14.88 16.09
C ILE A 775 -48.00 13.57 16.55
N THR A 776 -47.18 13.64 17.60
CA THR A 776 -46.52 12.49 18.23
C THR A 776 -47.52 11.46 18.73
N GLU A 777 -48.57 11.90 19.43
CA GLU A 777 -49.66 11.02 19.90
C GLU A 777 -50.37 10.33 18.73
N ASN A 778 -50.68 11.07 17.68
CA ASN A 778 -51.32 10.56 16.46
C ASN A 778 -50.44 9.57 15.68
N CYS A 779 -49.11 9.65 15.79
CA CYS A 779 -48.17 8.74 15.13
C CYS A 779 -47.96 7.41 15.88
N GLY A 780 -48.53 7.26 17.08
CA GLY A 780 -48.43 6.04 17.88
C GLY A 780 -47.02 5.74 18.38
N LEU A 781 -46.23 6.79 18.67
CA LEU A 781 -44.94 6.63 19.33
C LEU A 781 -45.16 6.07 20.75
N PRO A 782 -44.48 4.99 21.14
CA PRO A 782 -44.68 4.37 22.45
C PRO A 782 -44.23 5.32 23.57
N GLN A 783 -45.01 5.41 24.67
CA GLN A 783 -44.63 6.20 25.86
C GLN A 783 -43.51 5.56 26.70
N VAL A 784 -43.06 4.36 26.33
CA VAL A 784 -41.96 3.62 26.97
C VAL A 784 -40.90 3.38 25.90
N GLU A 785 -39.63 3.61 26.24
CA GLU A 785 -38.43 3.28 25.44
C GLU A 785 -38.38 1.77 25.14
N ASP A 786 -39.21 1.31 24.20
CA ASP A 786 -39.06 0.00 23.60
C ASP A 786 -37.91 0.06 22.59
N SER A 787 -37.26 -1.08 22.39
CA SER A 787 -36.23 -1.35 21.39
C SER A 787 -36.52 -0.80 19.98
N THR A 788 -37.77 -0.56 19.63
CA THR A 788 -38.21 -0.04 18.32
C THR A 788 -38.49 1.47 18.30
N TYR A 789 -38.24 2.18 19.40
CA TYR A 789 -38.54 3.60 19.57
C TYR A 789 -37.78 4.46 18.56
N VAL A 790 -36.46 4.28 18.46
CA VAL A 790 -35.58 5.06 17.58
C VAL A 790 -36.01 4.97 16.11
N ASP A 791 -36.33 3.78 15.62
CA ASP A 791 -36.76 3.58 14.23
C ASP A 791 -38.15 4.19 13.95
N LYS A 792 -38.95 4.44 15.00
CA LYS A 792 -40.28 5.06 14.87
C LYS A 792 -40.23 6.59 14.95
N LEU A 793 -39.15 7.20 15.44
CA LEU A 793 -39.02 8.65 15.58
C LEU A 793 -39.26 9.40 14.25
N GLY A 794 -38.84 8.82 13.13
CA GLY A 794 -39.07 9.40 11.80
C GLY A 794 -40.55 9.58 11.43
N LYS A 795 -41.50 8.91 12.11
CA LYS A 795 -42.94 9.05 11.85
C LYS A 795 -43.47 10.45 12.18
N VAL A 796 -42.82 11.17 13.09
CA VAL A 796 -43.20 12.56 13.43
C VAL A 796 -43.15 13.45 12.18
N LEU A 797 -42.19 13.23 11.28
CA LEU A 797 -42.08 13.98 10.03
C LEU A 797 -43.22 13.68 9.05
N VAL A 798 -43.73 12.45 9.04
CA VAL A 798 -44.91 12.09 8.22
C VAL A 798 -46.16 12.78 8.74
N GLY A 799 -46.32 12.83 10.08
CA GLY A 799 -47.39 13.57 10.72
C GLY A 799 -47.31 15.07 10.43
N LEU A 800 -46.12 15.66 10.51
CA LEU A 800 -45.86 17.06 10.14
C LEU A 800 -46.17 17.33 8.66
N ALA A 801 -45.71 16.49 7.74
CA ALA A 801 -46.01 16.62 6.31
C ALA A 801 -47.52 16.64 6.03
N THR A 802 -48.26 15.78 6.72
CA THR A 802 -49.73 15.69 6.59
C THR A 802 -50.42 16.94 7.15
N SER A 803 -49.96 17.42 8.30
CA SER A 803 -50.51 18.63 8.95
C SER A 803 -50.25 19.90 8.12
N MET A 804 -49.00 20.10 7.66
CA MET A 804 -48.60 21.25 6.84
C MET A 804 -49.29 21.27 5.48
N GLY A 805 -49.59 20.10 4.89
CA GLY A 805 -50.34 19.99 3.65
C GLY A 805 -51.82 20.37 3.78
N HIS A 806 -52.41 20.20 4.97
CA HIS A 806 -53.79 20.59 5.24
C HIS A 806 -53.93 22.05 5.66
N ASN A 807 -52.93 22.63 6.34
CA ASN A 807 -53.00 23.99 6.87
C ASN A 807 -51.65 24.75 6.72
N PRO A 808 -51.28 25.21 5.51
CA PRO A 808 -49.96 25.78 5.24
C PRO A 808 -49.66 27.12 5.94
N HIS A 809 -50.64 27.73 6.61
CA HIS A 809 -50.50 29.01 7.33
C HIS A 809 -50.34 28.86 8.85
N ASP A 810 -50.26 27.64 9.38
CA ASP A 810 -50.37 27.36 10.83
C ASP A 810 -49.06 27.55 11.62
N GLY A 811 -48.07 28.27 11.08
CA GLY A 811 -46.79 28.55 11.76
C GLY A 811 -45.92 27.31 12.05
N GLN A 812 -46.34 26.10 11.67
CA GLN A 812 -45.63 24.85 11.94
C GLN A 812 -44.22 24.80 11.31
N ALA A 813 -44.04 25.43 10.15
CA ALA A 813 -42.72 25.57 9.52
C ALA A 813 -41.77 26.42 10.39
N GLU A 814 -42.28 27.48 11.01
CA GLU A 814 -41.53 28.36 11.90
C GLU A 814 -41.21 27.65 13.21
N GLN A 815 -42.16 26.91 13.78
CA GLN A 815 -41.93 26.09 14.98
C GLN A 815 -40.89 24.99 14.76
N LEU A 816 -40.89 24.36 13.57
CA LEU A 816 -39.88 23.37 13.18
C LEU A 816 -38.49 24.02 13.10
N VAL A 817 -38.40 25.20 12.48
CA VAL A 817 -37.15 25.99 12.43
C VAL A 817 -36.67 26.34 13.83
N ASP A 818 -37.55 26.80 14.71
CA ASP A 818 -37.19 27.16 16.08
C ASP A 818 -36.68 25.96 16.89
N GLY A 819 -37.31 24.79 16.74
CA GLY A 819 -36.85 23.55 17.37
C GLY A 819 -35.47 23.10 16.89
N ILE A 820 -35.24 23.11 15.58
CA ILE A 820 -33.93 22.77 15.01
C ILE A 820 -32.88 23.82 15.43
N LYS A 821 -33.24 25.11 15.45
CA LYS A 821 -32.33 26.18 15.87
C LYS A 821 -31.89 26.02 17.33
N GLU A 822 -32.81 25.72 18.25
CA GLU A 822 -32.50 25.45 19.66
C GLU A 822 -31.54 24.26 19.81
N PHE A 823 -31.80 23.17 19.08
CA PHE A 823 -30.91 22.00 19.04
C PHE A 823 -29.50 22.38 18.56
N LEU A 824 -29.40 23.11 17.45
CA LEU A 824 -28.11 23.47 16.86
C LEU A 824 -27.31 24.46 17.74
N VAL A 825 -27.99 25.36 18.45
CA VAL A 825 -27.35 26.22 19.46
C VAL A 825 -26.83 25.37 20.62
N GLY A 826 -27.62 24.39 21.08
CA GLY A 826 -27.20 23.44 22.12
C GLY A 826 -25.98 22.61 21.72
N LEU A 827 -25.84 22.23 20.45
CA LEU A 827 -24.63 21.58 19.94
C LEU A 827 -23.41 22.50 20.04
N SER A 828 -23.54 23.78 19.67
CA SER A 828 -22.43 24.74 19.70
C SER A 828 -21.93 25.09 21.11
N ASP A 829 -22.81 25.03 22.12
CA ASP A 829 -22.45 25.29 23.52
C ASP A 829 -21.81 24.06 24.20
N SER A 830 -21.90 22.87 23.58
CA SER A 830 -21.37 21.61 24.11
C SER A 830 -19.89 21.34 23.82
N ASP A 831 -19.22 22.20 23.02
CA ASP A 831 -17.79 22.11 22.69
C ASP A 831 -16.82 22.41 23.88
N THR A 832 -17.32 22.58 25.10
CA THR A 832 -16.50 22.44 26.32
C THR A 832 -16.58 21.00 26.86
N PRO A 833 -15.50 20.21 26.82
CA PRO A 833 -15.52 18.84 27.36
C PRO A 833 -15.43 18.91 28.89
N ASN A 834 -16.56 19.00 29.56
CA ASN A 834 -16.72 18.68 30.98
C ASN A 834 -18.20 18.48 31.29
N LEU A 835 -18.71 17.28 31.05
CA LEU A 835 -19.89 16.77 31.74
C LEU A 835 -19.46 15.57 32.57
N GLN A 836 -19.69 15.73 33.87
CA GLN A 836 -19.24 14.86 34.95
C GLN A 836 -19.64 13.40 34.69
N ILE A 837 -18.63 12.54 34.66
CA ILE A 837 -18.78 11.10 34.81
C ILE A 837 -19.42 10.87 36.19
N SER A 838 -20.70 10.46 36.20
CA SER A 838 -21.34 9.91 37.39
C SER A 838 -20.68 8.56 37.71
N SER A 839 -20.06 8.47 38.88
CA SER A 839 -19.20 7.38 39.34
C SER A 839 -19.99 6.17 39.88
N GLU A 840 -20.96 5.61 39.16
CA GLU A 840 -21.82 4.54 39.70
C GLU A 840 -21.64 3.13 39.09
N TYR A 841 -20.61 2.89 38.26
CA TYR A 841 -20.34 1.54 37.74
C TYR A 841 -18.98 0.94 38.15
N GLU A 842 -18.50 1.24 39.36
CA GLU A 842 -17.41 0.49 40.02
C GLU A 842 -17.96 -0.38 41.16
N THR A 843 -18.76 -1.40 40.86
CA THR A 843 -18.90 -2.59 41.74
C THR A 843 -19.61 -3.73 41.04
N GLN A 844 -18.89 -4.41 40.14
CA GLN A 844 -19.03 -5.86 39.91
C GLN A 844 -17.94 -6.32 38.94
N TYR A 845 -16.71 -6.50 39.43
CA TYR A 845 -15.75 -7.53 38.98
C TYR A 845 -14.74 -7.81 40.09
#